data_AF-A0A3E0WN50-F1
#
_entry.id   AF-A0A3E0WN50-F1
#
_cell.length_a   1.000
_cell.length_b   1.000
_cell.length_c   1.000
_cell.angle_alpha   90.00
_cell.angle_beta   90.00
_cell.angle_gamma   90.00
#
_symmetry.space_group_name_H-M   'P 1'
#
loop_
_entity.id
_entity.type
_entity.pdbx_description
1 polymer ?
#
loop_
_entity_poly.entity_id
_entity_poly.type
_entity_poly.pdbx_seq_one_letter_code
_entity_poly.pdbx_strand_id
1 'polypeptide(L)'
;MPKYELTITLDSDVSPGSGDSIAGVVDHDITHEYGIPIIPAKRLKGALRGVAKEFVDWGFTSSSKVDELFGKPGEQYRSGIKIYDAKLASIPKEYFANEEDKEIDVNDTFLAQIKQLDTAKVLPLFTMLYTKTATENGQAQTGSLRTIRAINRGLVFKSIIELENDEQKKLLCDCVKGLRHLGYGRTRGLGEVSCKLKMIKGEPKKKRNFIMKENYSNQEEQSVNQAIRITLQQPTLLAGSKGLYYSCTDFVPGSALLGVFASLYIKKHNLGKKAHKDPEFVRLFLRGDVSFGYAYPEVDKKVFMPCPAHIQRVKNENRAMLEEKKTDPTIMLRKINSLAYMQENELLLHEPAKEFRMHHARPENRRIGRAVNDTKGTKDLDGKKGQFYYYTALQKGQHFIGELKGKQEDVQMLASLLNDVNGIIHLGRSRTAEYGAAKVDVVNKEPHMGGFLKAKKGDSKVAIYLATPLTLQNEIGRYVADVELFITQLEREIEATLKVEKMYIKETVLTGYNAKWRLPKQEKQALDAGTVLIVSTQNKEVDWSLVEKQQWGAATEEGCGEIRVLQYEGTSNEVECISISKKLQEKQLTQRDHSLDCVHYIEGALENRNKDILDNKEAIHLAKEMLDELKQYSKSKIYQLEQYVRYDENNFTLPKSFPNLLKDIGDKKLKNQSKVFIDAFFHTIKLEVRKDGKETNQK
;
A
#
# COMPACT_ATOMS: atom_id res chain seq x y z
N MET A 1 17.08 -6.22 -17.88
CA MET A 1 16.73 -7.50 -17.21
C MET A 1 15.61 -8.13 -18.02
N PRO A 2 15.75 -9.41 -18.45
CA PRO A 2 14.66 -10.13 -19.10
C PRO A 2 13.43 -10.17 -18.20
N LYS A 3 12.26 -9.95 -18.79
CA LYS A 3 10.96 -9.99 -18.13
C LYS A 3 10.17 -11.19 -18.60
N TYR A 4 9.47 -11.82 -17.68
CA TYR A 4 8.60 -12.95 -17.92
C TYR A 4 7.22 -12.69 -17.33
N GLU A 5 6.19 -13.14 -18.04
CA GLU A 5 4.82 -13.20 -17.56
C GLU A 5 4.55 -14.60 -16.99
N LEU A 6 4.20 -14.65 -15.72
CA LEU A 6 3.67 -15.82 -15.05
C LEU A 6 2.14 -15.76 -15.10
N THR A 7 1.52 -16.66 -15.86
CA THR A 7 0.07 -16.87 -15.87
C THR A 7 -0.28 -17.96 -14.87
N ILE A 8 -1.30 -17.73 -14.04
CA ILE A 8 -1.78 -18.64 -12.99
C ILE A 8 -3.28 -18.82 -13.19
N THR A 9 -3.71 -20.03 -13.54
CA THR A 9 -5.12 -20.41 -13.63
C THR A 9 -5.52 -21.15 -12.35
N LEU A 10 -6.64 -20.76 -11.74
CA LEU A 10 -7.15 -21.39 -10.53
C LEU A 10 -8.01 -22.61 -10.89
N ASP A 11 -7.50 -23.81 -10.73
CA ASP A 11 -8.22 -25.05 -11.08
C ASP A 11 -9.21 -25.47 -9.97
N SER A 12 -8.94 -25.06 -8.73
CA SER A 12 -9.89 -25.08 -7.61
C SER A 12 -9.88 -23.75 -6.86
N ASP A 13 -10.78 -23.59 -5.88
CA ASP A 13 -10.83 -22.37 -5.08
C ASP A 13 -9.53 -22.22 -4.27
N VAL A 14 -8.95 -21.03 -4.24
CA VAL A 14 -7.61 -20.78 -3.69
C VAL A 14 -7.65 -19.74 -2.59
N SER A 15 -7.03 -20.01 -1.45
CA SER A 15 -6.83 -19.01 -0.39
C SER A 15 -5.34 -18.69 -0.24
N PRO A 16 -4.79 -17.69 -0.97
CA PRO A 16 -3.36 -17.35 -0.89
C PRO A 16 -2.93 -16.86 0.49
N GLY A 17 -3.89 -16.35 1.28
CA GLY A 17 -3.69 -15.77 2.60
C GLY A 17 -3.12 -14.35 2.56
N SER A 18 -3.88 -13.36 3.02
CA SER A 18 -3.37 -12.02 3.34
C SER A 18 -2.55 -12.05 4.63
N GLY A 19 -2.93 -12.93 5.57
CA GLY A 19 -2.46 -12.92 6.94
C GLY A 19 -3.36 -12.09 7.87
N ASP A 20 -4.33 -11.37 7.32
CA ASP A 20 -5.37 -10.63 8.05
C ASP A 20 -6.56 -11.52 8.42
N SER A 21 -7.36 -11.02 9.37
CA SER A 21 -8.62 -11.60 9.81
C SER A 21 -9.69 -10.51 9.99
N ILE A 22 -10.95 -10.88 9.78
CA ILE A 22 -12.11 -10.06 10.13
C ILE A 22 -12.69 -10.64 11.41
N ALA A 23 -12.58 -9.88 12.51
CA ALA A 23 -13.01 -10.32 13.83
C ALA A 23 -14.46 -10.85 13.81
N GLY A 24 -14.64 -12.09 14.26
CA GLY A 24 -15.95 -12.75 14.31
C GLY A 24 -16.51 -13.24 12.97
N VAL A 25 -15.83 -13.00 11.84
CA VAL A 25 -16.35 -13.35 10.50
C VAL A 25 -15.38 -14.24 9.73
N VAL A 26 -14.11 -13.84 9.60
CA VAL A 26 -13.11 -14.54 8.78
C VAL A 26 -11.80 -14.66 9.54
N ASP A 27 -11.35 -15.89 9.82
CA ASP A 27 -10.06 -16.12 10.49
C ASP A 27 -8.87 -15.99 9.55
N HIS A 28 -9.02 -16.37 8.28
CA HIS A 28 -7.98 -16.23 7.26
C HIS A 28 -8.56 -15.58 6.02
N ASP A 29 -8.20 -14.33 5.77
CA ASP A 29 -8.66 -13.59 4.60
C ASP A 29 -7.66 -13.67 3.42
N ILE A 30 -8.05 -13.06 2.30
CA ILE A 30 -7.26 -12.92 1.08
C ILE A 30 -6.95 -11.45 0.80
N THR A 31 -5.87 -11.19 0.08
CA THR A 31 -5.51 -9.82 -0.32
C THR A 31 -6.35 -9.40 -1.51
N HIS A 32 -6.91 -8.19 -1.48
CA HIS A 32 -7.69 -7.63 -2.57
C HIS A 32 -7.51 -6.11 -2.66
N GLU A 33 -7.84 -5.54 -3.82
CA GLU A 33 -7.94 -4.09 -4.04
C GLU A 33 -9.34 -3.76 -4.52
N TYR A 34 -10.06 -2.93 -3.76
CA TYR A 34 -11.44 -2.54 -4.08
C TYR A 34 -12.41 -3.73 -4.30
N GLY A 35 -12.08 -4.88 -3.70
CA GLY A 35 -12.82 -6.13 -3.81
C GLY A 35 -12.32 -7.09 -4.89
N ILE A 36 -11.38 -6.66 -5.74
CA ILE A 36 -10.74 -7.52 -6.75
C ILE A 36 -9.59 -8.31 -6.09
N PRO A 37 -9.60 -9.65 -6.11
CA PRO A 37 -8.55 -10.45 -5.50
C PRO A 37 -7.16 -10.19 -6.12
N ILE A 38 -6.13 -10.35 -5.30
CA ILE A 38 -4.72 -10.28 -5.68
C ILE A 38 -3.99 -11.45 -5.04
N ILE A 39 -3.06 -12.07 -5.79
CA ILE A 39 -2.15 -13.07 -5.22
C ILE A 39 -0.82 -12.38 -4.88
N PRO A 40 -0.48 -12.20 -3.59
CA PRO A 40 0.72 -11.45 -3.21
C PRO A 40 2.01 -12.14 -3.66
N ALA A 41 2.97 -11.39 -4.16
CA ALA A 41 4.13 -11.99 -4.80
C ALA A 41 5.15 -12.63 -3.84
N LYS A 42 5.10 -12.35 -2.54
CA LYS A 42 5.87 -13.12 -1.55
C LYS A 42 5.24 -14.49 -1.31
N ARG A 43 3.92 -14.63 -1.48
CA ARG A 43 3.25 -15.95 -1.51
C ARG A 43 3.69 -16.74 -2.73
N LEU A 44 3.72 -16.11 -3.91
CA LEU A 44 4.24 -16.72 -5.13
C LEU A 44 5.71 -17.12 -5.00
N LYS A 45 6.56 -16.20 -4.55
CA LYS A 45 8.00 -16.45 -4.33
C LYS A 45 8.22 -17.58 -3.33
N GLY A 46 7.45 -17.61 -2.24
CA GLY A 46 7.50 -18.67 -1.24
C GLY A 46 7.06 -20.03 -1.79
N ALA A 47 6.00 -20.06 -2.61
CA ALA A 47 5.51 -21.27 -3.24
C ALA A 47 6.51 -21.83 -4.27
N LEU A 48 7.05 -20.98 -5.15
CA LEU A 48 8.08 -21.35 -6.13
C LEU A 48 9.37 -21.82 -5.43
N ARG A 49 9.80 -21.14 -4.36
CA ARG A 49 10.93 -21.61 -3.54
C ARG A 49 10.63 -22.96 -2.88
N GLY A 50 9.38 -23.23 -2.51
CA GLY A 50 8.94 -24.52 -1.98
C GLY A 50 9.18 -25.65 -2.98
N VAL A 51 8.73 -25.47 -4.23
CA VAL A 51 8.99 -26.41 -5.34
C VAL A 51 10.49 -26.56 -5.59
N ALA A 52 11.25 -25.46 -5.58
CA ALA A 52 12.70 -25.51 -5.76
C ALA A 52 13.41 -26.35 -4.68
N LYS A 53 12.90 -26.32 -3.44
CA LYS A 53 13.42 -27.17 -2.35
C LYS A 53 13.09 -28.65 -2.58
N GLU A 54 11.90 -28.97 -3.07
CA GLU A 54 11.56 -30.35 -3.46
C GLU A 54 12.51 -30.88 -4.55
N PHE A 55 12.88 -30.03 -5.52
CA PHE A 55 13.90 -30.40 -6.51
C PHE A 55 15.29 -30.60 -5.92
N VAL A 56 15.64 -29.91 -4.83
CA VAL A 56 16.88 -30.20 -4.09
C VAL A 56 16.77 -31.57 -3.42
N ASP A 57 15.65 -31.86 -2.74
CA ASP A 57 15.42 -33.14 -2.07
C ASP A 57 15.49 -34.32 -3.05
N TRP A 58 15.01 -34.12 -4.28
CA TRP A 58 15.04 -35.12 -5.36
C TRP A 58 16.35 -35.16 -6.16
N GLY A 59 17.32 -34.29 -5.85
CA GLY A 59 18.62 -34.26 -6.52
C GLY A 59 18.63 -33.61 -7.92
N PHE A 60 17.57 -32.91 -8.32
CA PHE A 60 17.52 -32.20 -9.62
C PHE A 60 18.26 -30.84 -9.61
N THR A 61 18.49 -30.25 -8.44
CA THR A 61 19.25 -29.00 -8.28
C THR A 61 19.98 -28.94 -6.93
N SER A 62 20.84 -27.93 -6.74
CA SER A 62 21.56 -27.72 -5.48
C SER A 62 20.98 -26.57 -4.66
N SER A 63 21.15 -26.63 -3.34
CA SER A 63 20.72 -25.53 -2.45
C SER A 63 21.36 -24.19 -2.81
N SER A 64 22.60 -24.22 -3.33
CA SER A 64 23.30 -23.01 -3.79
C SER A 64 22.54 -22.31 -4.91
N LYS A 65 22.12 -23.05 -5.95
CA LYS A 65 21.34 -22.49 -7.08
C LYS A 65 19.98 -21.95 -6.64
N VAL A 66 19.34 -22.59 -5.65
CA VAL A 66 18.07 -22.11 -5.08
C VAL A 66 18.27 -20.80 -4.32
N ASP A 67 19.33 -20.70 -3.53
CA ASP A 67 19.66 -19.47 -2.80
C ASP A 67 20.10 -18.34 -3.73
N GLU A 68 20.76 -18.66 -4.84
CA GLU A 68 21.10 -17.70 -5.88
C GLU A 68 19.84 -17.11 -6.56
N LEU A 69 18.87 -17.97 -6.90
CA LEU A 69 17.61 -17.57 -7.55
C LEU A 69 16.66 -16.84 -6.60
N PHE A 70 16.39 -17.40 -5.41
CA PHE A 70 15.37 -16.89 -4.49
C PHE A 70 15.93 -16.00 -3.37
N GLY A 71 17.25 -15.98 -3.18
CA GLY A 71 17.96 -15.24 -2.14
C GLY A 71 18.03 -15.98 -0.81
N LYS A 72 19.12 -15.71 -0.08
CA LYS A 72 19.30 -16.16 1.29
C LYS A 72 18.85 -15.09 2.29
N PRO A 73 18.14 -15.44 3.37
CA PRO A 73 17.80 -14.49 4.43
C PRO A 73 19.04 -13.78 4.98
N GLY A 74 19.00 -12.45 5.08
CA GLY A 74 20.09 -11.64 5.64
C GLY A 74 21.23 -11.31 4.66
N GLU A 75 21.12 -11.67 3.39
CA GLU A 75 22.10 -11.25 2.39
C GLU A 75 21.91 -9.80 1.93
N GLN A 76 23.05 -9.16 1.61
CA GLN A 76 23.12 -7.75 1.19
C GLN A 76 22.61 -7.55 -0.24
N TYR A 77 22.85 -8.54 -1.11
CA TYR A 77 22.52 -8.46 -2.52
C TYR A 77 21.13 -9.02 -2.78
N ARG A 78 20.49 -8.54 -3.84
CA ARG A 78 19.18 -9.04 -4.25
C ARG A 78 19.29 -10.49 -4.69
N SER A 79 18.20 -11.23 -4.50
CA SER A 79 18.01 -12.52 -5.15
C SER A 79 17.97 -12.37 -6.67
N GLY A 80 18.34 -13.42 -7.41
CA GLY A 80 18.32 -13.44 -8.87
C GLY A 80 16.96 -13.18 -9.52
N ILE A 81 15.85 -13.28 -8.75
CA ILE A 81 14.51 -12.87 -9.20
C ILE A 81 13.91 -11.72 -8.42
N LYS A 82 13.08 -10.96 -9.13
CA LYS A 82 12.01 -10.15 -8.58
C LYS A 82 10.66 -10.62 -9.12
N ILE A 83 9.67 -10.78 -8.25
CA ILE A 83 8.29 -11.13 -8.60
C ILE A 83 7.39 -9.95 -8.20
N TYR A 84 6.37 -9.66 -8.99
CA TYR A 84 5.33 -8.65 -8.69
C TYR A 84 4.00 -9.32 -8.39
N ASP A 85 3.13 -8.66 -7.61
CA ASP A 85 1.82 -9.18 -7.24
C ASP A 85 1.04 -9.67 -8.48
N ALA A 86 0.42 -10.84 -8.38
CA ALA A 86 -0.39 -11.39 -9.45
C ALA A 86 -1.77 -10.71 -9.44
N LYS A 87 -2.07 -10.05 -10.56
CA LYS A 87 -3.31 -9.29 -10.77
C LYS A 87 -4.30 -10.13 -11.56
N LEU A 88 -5.60 -9.95 -11.30
CA LEU A 88 -6.64 -10.55 -12.11
C LEU A 88 -6.46 -10.10 -13.56
N ALA A 89 -6.38 -11.08 -14.46
CA ALA A 89 -6.06 -10.88 -15.87
C ALA A 89 -7.26 -11.13 -16.76
N SER A 90 -8.08 -12.12 -16.43
CA SER A 90 -9.32 -12.36 -17.15
C SER A 90 -10.39 -12.97 -16.26
N ILE A 91 -11.64 -12.70 -16.64
CA ILE A 91 -12.85 -13.24 -16.04
C ILE A 91 -13.46 -14.20 -17.07
N PRO A 92 -13.58 -15.50 -16.75
CA PRO A 92 -14.17 -16.48 -17.66
C PRO A 92 -15.62 -16.13 -18.03
N LYS A 93 -16.04 -16.48 -19.25
CA LYS A 93 -17.39 -16.19 -19.74
C LYS A 93 -18.50 -16.74 -18.84
N GLU A 94 -18.30 -17.90 -18.21
CA GLU A 94 -19.29 -18.55 -17.34
C GLU A 94 -19.51 -17.79 -16.03
N TYR A 95 -18.59 -16.89 -15.66
CA TYR A 95 -18.58 -16.24 -14.35
C TYR A 95 -19.74 -15.24 -14.18
N PHE A 96 -20.11 -14.55 -15.27
CA PHE A 96 -21.23 -13.60 -15.31
C PHE A 96 -22.20 -13.86 -16.48
N ALA A 97 -22.20 -15.09 -17.03
CA ALA A 97 -23.03 -15.49 -18.18
C ALA A 97 -22.79 -14.63 -19.44
N ASN A 98 -21.51 -14.41 -19.77
CA ASN A 98 -21.07 -13.64 -20.92
C ASN A 98 -20.88 -14.54 -22.16
N GLU A 99 -20.81 -13.94 -23.35
CA GLU A 99 -20.51 -14.67 -24.59
C GLU A 99 -19.03 -15.09 -24.66
N GLU A 100 -18.13 -14.25 -24.14
CA GLU A 100 -16.67 -14.42 -24.22
C GLU A 100 -15.96 -14.08 -22.91
N ASP A 101 -14.75 -14.61 -22.75
CA ASP A 101 -13.86 -14.28 -21.64
C ASP A 101 -13.52 -12.79 -21.68
N LYS A 102 -13.55 -12.14 -20.53
CA LYS A 102 -13.26 -10.71 -20.42
C LYS A 102 -11.84 -10.52 -19.91
N GLU A 103 -10.92 -10.16 -20.81
CA GLU A 103 -9.56 -9.78 -20.45
C GLU A 103 -9.53 -8.38 -19.81
N ILE A 104 -8.56 -8.18 -18.91
CA ILE A 104 -8.31 -6.92 -18.22
C ILE A 104 -6.99 -6.36 -18.73
N ASP A 105 -7.06 -5.57 -19.81
CA ASP A 105 -5.87 -5.07 -20.50
C ASP A 105 -5.15 -3.94 -19.72
N VAL A 106 -5.92 -3.06 -19.07
CA VAL A 106 -5.39 -1.91 -18.33
C VAL A 106 -5.88 -1.95 -16.88
N ASN A 107 -5.12 -2.66 -16.05
CA ASN A 107 -5.48 -2.91 -14.66
C ASN A 107 -5.70 -1.62 -13.82
N ASP A 108 -4.95 -0.55 -14.09
CA ASP A 108 -5.08 0.71 -13.33
C ASP A 108 -6.42 1.42 -13.63
N THR A 109 -6.83 1.48 -14.91
CA THR A 109 -8.15 2.02 -15.31
C THR A 109 -9.29 1.16 -14.79
N PHE A 110 -9.15 -0.17 -14.89
CA PHE A 110 -10.11 -1.12 -14.35
C PHE A 110 -10.34 -0.91 -12.84
N LEU A 111 -9.26 -0.85 -12.05
CA LEU A 111 -9.38 -0.62 -10.60
C LEU A 111 -9.93 0.76 -10.26
N ALA A 112 -9.62 1.79 -11.05
CA ALA A 112 -10.16 3.13 -10.85
C ALA A 112 -11.68 3.18 -11.02
N GLN A 113 -12.24 2.41 -11.96
CA GLN A 113 -13.68 2.28 -12.13
C GLN A 113 -14.31 1.40 -11.04
N ILE A 114 -13.71 0.26 -10.69
CA ILE A 114 -14.20 -0.59 -9.58
C ILE A 114 -14.25 0.17 -8.25
N LYS A 115 -13.30 1.07 -8.01
CA LYS A 115 -13.28 1.93 -6.82
C LYS A 115 -14.54 2.81 -6.67
N GLN A 116 -15.23 3.10 -7.77
CA GLN A 116 -16.48 3.87 -7.78
C GLN A 116 -17.70 3.04 -7.38
N LEU A 117 -17.58 1.70 -7.36
CA LEU A 117 -18.63 0.78 -6.94
C LEU A 117 -18.62 0.53 -5.43
N ASP A 118 -19.65 -0.14 -4.93
CA ASP A 118 -19.66 -0.66 -3.55
C ASP A 118 -18.67 -1.83 -3.41
N THR A 119 -17.41 -1.49 -3.15
CA THR A 119 -16.28 -2.42 -3.05
C THR A 119 -16.50 -3.56 -2.03
N ALA A 120 -17.31 -3.32 -0.99
CA ALA A 120 -17.65 -4.35 0.00
C ALA A 120 -18.54 -5.45 -0.60
N LYS A 121 -19.34 -5.12 -1.62
CA LYS A 121 -20.17 -6.07 -2.38
C LYS A 121 -19.46 -6.69 -3.57
N VAL A 122 -18.40 -6.06 -4.07
CA VAL A 122 -17.57 -6.61 -5.16
C VAL A 122 -16.84 -7.88 -4.71
N LEU A 123 -16.22 -7.88 -3.52
CA LEU A 123 -15.42 -9.02 -3.05
C LEU A 123 -16.17 -10.37 -3.00
N PRO A 124 -17.42 -10.43 -2.50
CA PRO A 124 -18.25 -11.65 -2.56
C PRO A 124 -18.53 -12.20 -3.96
N LEU A 125 -18.39 -11.42 -5.04
CA LEU A 125 -18.54 -11.95 -6.40
C LEU A 125 -17.38 -12.86 -6.79
N PHE A 126 -16.19 -12.60 -6.24
CA PHE A 126 -14.96 -13.32 -6.58
C PHE A 126 -14.52 -14.34 -5.52
N THR A 127 -15.24 -14.43 -4.41
CA THR A 127 -14.80 -15.21 -3.25
C THR A 127 -15.93 -16.00 -2.57
N MET A 128 -15.53 -17.06 -1.88
CA MET A 128 -16.40 -17.87 -1.02
C MET A 128 -15.79 -18.01 0.39
N LEU A 129 -16.66 -18.15 1.40
CA LEU A 129 -16.28 -18.42 2.78
C LEU A 129 -16.43 -19.91 3.09
N TYR A 130 -15.33 -20.51 3.57
CA TYR A 130 -15.26 -21.90 4.00
C TYR A 130 -15.10 -21.97 5.50
N THR A 131 -16.14 -22.38 6.21
CA THR A 131 -16.09 -22.59 7.67
C THR A 131 -15.83 -24.06 7.99
N LYS A 132 -14.86 -24.31 8.87
CA LYS A 132 -14.45 -25.64 9.32
C LYS A 132 -14.42 -25.68 10.84
N THR A 133 -14.74 -26.83 11.42
CA THR A 133 -14.65 -27.08 12.87
C THR A 133 -13.88 -28.38 13.09
N ALA A 134 -13.09 -28.48 14.14
CA ALA A 134 -12.49 -29.75 14.52
C ALA A 134 -13.55 -30.62 15.19
N THR A 135 -13.55 -31.91 14.90
CA THR A 135 -14.49 -32.87 15.49
C THR A 135 -13.75 -33.95 16.25
N GLU A 136 -14.24 -34.28 17.44
CA GLU A 136 -13.79 -35.40 18.25
C GLU A 136 -15.02 -36.24 18.61
N ASN A 137 -14.99 -37.54 18.31
CA ASN A 137 -16.12 -38.47 18.52
C ASN A 137 -17.44 -37.99 17.89
N GLY A 138 -17.37 -37.34 16.72
CA GLY A 138 -18.55 -36.80 16.02
C GLY A 138 -19.11 -35.50 16.62
N GLN A 139 -18.51 -34.96 17.67
CA GLN A 139 -18.88 -33.68 18.28
C GLN A 139 -17.88 -32.59 17.92
N ALA A 140 -18.37 -31.38 17.65
CA ALA A 140 -17.52 -30.24 17.36
C ALA A 140 -16.77 -29.79 18.62
N GLN A 141 -15.45 -29.63 18.52
CA GLN A 141 -14.64 -29.11 19.62
C GLN A 141 -14.88 -27.62 19.83
N THR A 142 -15.12 -27.22 21.07
CA THR A 142 -15.35 -25.81 21.46
C THR A 142 -14.17 -24.92 21.04
N GLY A 143 -14.46 -23.81 20.36
CA GLY A 143 -13.45 -22.83 19.93
C GLY A 143 -12.60 -23.25 18.72
N SER A 144 -12.93 -24.37 18.06
CA SER A 144 -12.20 -24.87 16.90
C SER A 144 -12.74 -24.38 15.55
N LEU A 145 -13.84 -23.62 15.55
CA LEU A 145 -14.43 -23.05 14.35
C LEU A 145 -13.44 -22.07 13.70
N ARG A 146 -13.17 -22.28 12.41
CA ARG A 146 -12.30 -21.43 11.59
C ARG A 146 -12.93 -21.18 10.23
N THR A 147 -13.06 -19.92 9.86
CA THR A 147 -13.54 -19.47 8.55
C THR A 147 -12.37 -18.99 7.70
N ILE A 148 -12.27 -19.50 6.48
CA ILE A 148 -11.25 -19.15 5.50
C ILE A 148 -11.95 -18.57 4.27
N ARG A 149 -11.53 -17.39 3.81
CA ARG A 149 -11.95 -16.89 2.50
C ARG A 149 -11.09 -17.52 1.41
N ALA A 150 -11.72 -17.99 0.35
CA ALA A 150 -11.05 -18.48 -0.85
C ALA A 150 -11.54 -17.71 -2.08
N ILE A 151 -10.63 -17.47 -3.01
CA ILE A 151 -10.89 -16.96 -4.36
C ILE A 151 -11.49 -18.09 -5.17
N ASN A 152 -12.54 -17.82 -5.92
CA ASN A 152 -13.23 -18.83 -6.70
C ASN A 152 -12.35 -19.35 -7.84
N ARG A 153 -12.51 -20.63 -8.17
CA ARG A 153 -11.86 -21.29 -9.31
C ARG A 153 -12.23 -20.64 -10.65
N GLY A 154 -11.46 -20.95 -11.69
CA GLY A 154 -11.64 -20.48 -13.07
C GLY A 154 -10.94 -19.15 -13.37
N LEU A 155 -10.76 -18.29 -12.37
CA LEU A 155 -10.11 -16.98 -12.54
C LEU A 155 -8.64 -17.14 -12.95
N VAL A 156 -8.16 -16.20 -13.78
CA VAL A 156 -6.77 -16.19 -14.28
C VAL A 156 -6.05 -14.95 -13.76
N PHE A 157 -4.85 -15.16 -13.22
CA PHE A 157 -3.97 -14.12 -12.71
C PHE A 157 -2.68 -14.04 -13.53
N LYS A 158 -2.17 -12.82 -13.73
CA LYS A 158 -0.87 -12.58 -14.37
C LYS A 158 0.05 -11.85 -13.38
N SER A 159 1.30 -12.31 -13.30
CA SER A 159 2.38 -11.70 -12.52
C SER A 159 3.59 -11.46 -13.43
N ILE A 160 4.35 -10.40 -13.16
CA ILE A 160 5.61 -10.13 -13.83
C ILE A 160 6.75 -10.69 -12.99
N ILE A 161 7.71 -11.36 -13.65
CA ILE A 161 8.96 -11.82 -13.07
C ILE A 161 10.12 -11.17 -13.82
N GLU A 162 11.00 -10.48 -13.10
CA GLU A 162 12.26 -9.95 -13.61
C GLU A 162 13.39 -10.86 -13.16
N LEU A 163 14.18 -11.33 -14.11
CA LEU A 163 15.32 -12.22 -13.86
C LEU A 163 16.63 -11.44 -14.08
N GLU A 164 17.60 -11.61 -13.19
CA GLU A 164 18.87 -10.88 -13.28
C GLU A 164 19.78 -11.41 -14.37
N ASN A 165 19.87 -12.74 -14.52
CA ASN A 165 20.65 -13.42 -15.55
C ASN A 165 19.86 -14.61 -16.13
N ASP A 166 20.16 -15.03 -17.36
CA ASP A 166 19.44 -16.15 -17.99
C ASP A 166 19.90 -17.53 -17.48
N GLU A 167 21.00 -17.61 -16.73
CA GLU A 167 21.53 -18.89 -16.19
C GLU A 167 20.51 -19.60 -15.29
N GLN A 168 19.74 -18.84 -14.53
CA GLN A 168 18.75 -19.40 -13.60
C GLN A 168 17.37 -19.62 -14.24
N LYS A 169 17.20 -19.28 -15.51
CA LYS A 169 15.93 -19.37 -16.24
C LYS A 169 15.37 -20.78 -16.24
N LYS A 170 16.22 -21.79 -16.43
CA LYS A 170 15.80 -23.20 -16.46
C LYS A 170 15.17 -23.60 -15.13
N LEU A 171 15.86 -23.32 -14.02
CA LEU A 171 15.34 -23.61 -12.68
C LEU A 171 14.01 -22.90 -12.41
N LEU A 172 13.89 -21.62 -12.80
CA LEU A 172 12.62 -20.89 -12.70
C LEU A 172 11.50 -21.57 -13.51
N CYS A 173 11.76 -21.94 -14.77
CA CYS A 173 10.79 -22.63 -15.62
C CYS A 173 10.33 -23.96 -15.01
N ASP A 174 11.28 -24.74 -14.48
CA ASP A 174 10.97 -26.02 -13.83
C ASP A 174 10.13 -25.79 -12.56
N CYS A 175 10.45 -24.76 -11.76
CA CYS A 175 9.67 -24.42 -10.56
C CYS A 175 8.25 -23.97 -10.92
N VAL A 176 8.08 -23.17 -11.97
CA VAL A 176 6.75 -22.77 -12.47
C VAL A 176 5.98 -24.00 -12.96
N LYS A 177 6.63 -24.89 -13.70
CA LYS A 177 6.03 -26.15 -14.14
C LYS A 177 5.71 -27.09 -12.98
N GLY A 178 6.42 -27.05 -11.86
CA GLY A 178 6.15 -27.88 -10.69
C GLY A 178 5.11 -27.29 -9.73
N LEU A 179 4.80 -25.99 -9.83
CA LEU A 179 3.82 -25.34 -8.97
C LEU A 179 2.40 -25.82 -9.31
N ARG A 180 1.87 -26.75 -8.49
CA ARG A 180 0.51 -27.30 -8.60
C ARG A 180 -0.44 -26.85 -7.51
N HIS A 181 0.07 -26.35 -6.39
CA HIS A 181 -0.76 -25.92 -5.27
C HIS A 181 -0.29 -24.60 -4.65
N LEU A 182 -1.24 -23.68 -4.42
CA LEU A 182 -1.06 -22.38 -3.80
C LEU A 182 -1.92 -22.24 -2.54
N GLY A 183 -1.47 -21.42 -1.58
CA GLY A 183 -2.31 -21.01 -0.46
C GLY A 183 -2.57 -22.07 0.63
N TYR A 184 -3.60 -21.82 1.43
CA TYR A 184 -4.11 -22.68 2.50
C TYR A 184 -5.07 -23.75 1.98
N GLY A 185 -5.26 -24.82 2.77
CA GLY A 185 -6.27 -25.83 2.46
C GLY A 185 -5.89 -26.85 1.37
N ARG A 186 -4.61 -26.92 0.98
CA ARG A 186 -4.07 -27.81 -0.07
C ARG A 186 -4.50 -29.27 0.04
N THR A 187 -4.45 -29.82 1.26
CA THR A 187 -4.83 -31.21 1.54
C THR A 187 -6.34 -31.40 1.77
N ARG A 188 -7.14 -30.35 1.53
CA ARG A 188 -8.57 -30.29 1.83
C ARG A 188 -9.36 -29.70 0.66
N GLY A 189 -8.93 -30.00 -0.56
CA GLY A 189 -9.62 -29.66 -1.81
C GLY A 189 -9.52 -28.19 -2.25
N LEU A 190 -8.59 -27.40 -1.69
CA LEU A 190 -8.37 -26.01 -2.09
C LEU A 190 -6.96 -25.83 -2.68
N GLY A 191 -6.77 -24.84 -3.53
CA GLY A 191 -5.46 -24.33 -3.89
C GLY A 191 -4.81 -24.95 -5.12
N GLU A 192 -5.48 -25.82 -5.87
CA GLU A 192 -4.96 -26.36 -7.13
C GLU A 192 -4.84 -25.27 -8.21
N VAL A 193 -3.68 -25.21 -8.86
CA VAL A 193 -3.36 -24.19 -9.87
C VAL A 193 -2.53 -24.75 -11.02
N SER A 194 -2.71 -24.15 -12.19
CA SER A 194 -1.91 -24.38 -13.38
C SER A 194 -1.12 -23.12 -13.74
N CYS A 195 0.19 -23.25 -13.91
CA CYS A 195 1.08 -22.11 -14.14
C CYS A 195 1.82 -22.21 -15.49
N LYS A 196 1.94 -21.08 -16.20
CA LYS A 196 2.71 -20.95 -17.44
C LYS A 196 3.63 -19.74 -17.37
N LEU A 197 4.81 -19.84 -17.97
CA LEU A 197 5.78 -18.75 -18.03
C LEU A 197 6.05 -18.39 -19.51
N LYS A 198 5.89 -17.11 -19.86
CA LYS A 198 6.19 -16.58 -21.20
C LYS A 198 7.17 -15.41 -21.10
N MET A 199 8.09 -15.29 -22.06
CA MET A 199 9.00 -14.13 -22.10
C MET A 199 8.26 -12.92 -22.69
N ILE A 200 8.48 -11.74 -22.10
CA ILE A 200 7.94 -10.46 -22.57
C ILE A 200 9.05 -9.71 -23.32
N LYS A 201 8.77 -9.24 -24.54
CA LYS A 201 9.69 -8.36 -25.26
C LYS A 201 9.67 -6.98 -24.61
N GLY A 202 10.85 -6.40 -24.35
CA GLY A 202 10.97 -5.14 -23.62
C GLY A 202 10.34 -3.95 -24.37
N GLU A 203 9.74 -3.02 -23.63
CA GLU A 203 9.33 -1.71 -24.15
C GLU A 203 10.54 -0.86 -24.54
N PRO A 204 10.42 0.04 -25.53
CA PRO A 204 11.48 0.97 -25.89
C PRO A 204 11.83 1.90 -24.71
N LYS A 205 13.13 2.08 -24.45
CA LYS A 205 13.63 2.98 -23.41
C LYS A 205 13.17 4.42 -23.70
N LYS A 206 12.36 5.02 -22.82
CA LYS A 206 12.07 6.46 -22.88
C LYS A 206 13.28 7.23 -22.36
N LYS A 207 13.86 8.10 -23.20
CA LYS A 207 14.87 9.07 -22.76
C LYS A 207 14.21 10.08 -21.82
N ARG A 208 14.69 10.13 -20.58
CA ARG A 208 14.41 11.23 -19.64
C ARG A 208 15.57 12.20 -19.76
N ASN A 209 15.27 13.43 -20.12
CA ASN A 209 16.23 14.52 -20.10
C ASN A 209 15.94 15.35 -18.86
N PHE A 210 16.97 15.60 -18.05
CA PHE A 210 16.89 16.57 -16.97
C PHE A 210 17.02 17.97 -17.58
N ILE A 211 16.48 19.00 -16.93
CA ILE A 211 16.48 20.35 -17.49
C ILE A 211 17.93 20.76 -17.80
N MET A 212 18.18 21.20 -19.04
CA MET A 212 19.31 22.06 -19.35
C MET A 212 18.84 23.49 -19.14
N LYS A 213 19.51 24.26 -18.27
CA LYS A 213 19.39 25.71 -18.35
C LYS A 213 20.09 26.12 -19.64
N GLU A 214 19.32 26.44 -20.69
CA GLU A 214 19.90 26.99 -21.91
C GLU A 214 20.44 28.40 -21.65
N ASN A 215 21.69 28.61 -22.08
CA ASN A 215 22.37 29.90 -22.31
C ASN A 215 22.52 30.86 -21.11
N TYR A 216 23.57 30.66 -20.31
CA TYR A 216 24.37 31.77 -19.77
C TYR A 216 25.85 31.44 -19.93
N SER A 217 26.52 32.24 -20.74
CA SER A 217 27.93 32.15 -21.09
C SER A 217 28.81 32.63 -19.94
N ASN A 218 28.99 31.83 -18.87
CA ASN A 218 30.10 32.01 -17.93
C ASN A 218 30.48 30.67 -17.27
N GLN A 219 31.78 30.38 -17.29
CA GLN A 219 32.43 29.15 -16.81
C GLN A 219 32.54 29.10 -15.27
N GLU A 220 31.42 29.23 -14.56
CA GLU A 220 31.35 28.86 -13.13
C GLU A 220 30.59 27.55 -13.00
N GLU A 221 31.09 26.64 -12.15
CA GLU A 221 30.51 25.31 -11.90
C GLU A 221 29.04 25.43 -11.46
N GLN A 222 28.10 25.35 -12.42
CA GLN A 222 26.70 25.67 -12.18
C GLN A 222 26.03 24.59 -11.32
N SER A 223 25.70 24.95 -10.08
CA SER A 223 24.84 24.13 -9.21
C SER A 223 23.38 24.22 -9.68
N VAL A 224 22.70 23.09 -9.72
CA VAL A 224 21.30 22.97 -10.12
C VAL A 224 20.48 22.30 -9.04
N ASN A 225 19.21 22.68 -8.95
CA ASN A 225 18.20 22.02 -8.14
C ASN A 225 17.15 21.39 -9.06
N GLN A 226 17.15 20.06 -9.18
CA GLN A 226 16.19 19.35 -10.01
C GLN A 226 15.13 18.65 -9.18
N ALA A 227 13.87 19.03 -9.39
CA ALA A 227 12.72 18.31 -8.85
C ALA A 227 12.48 16.98 -9.59
N ILE A 228 12.20 15.92 -8.83
CA ILE A 228 11.82 14.59 -9.30
C ILE A 228 10.51 14.15 -8.65
N ARG A 229 9.65 13.48 -9.44
CA ARG A 229 8.40 12.87 -8.97
C ARG A 229 8.59 11.37 -8.83
N ILE A 230 8.32 10.86 -7.64
CA ILE A 230 8.35 9.45 -7.28
C ILE A 230 6.91 8.97 -7.16
N THR A 231 6.50 8.05 -8.03
CA THR A 231 5.19 7.39 -7.96
C THR A 231 5.36 5.99 -7.42
N LEU A 232 4.73 5.69 -6.28
CA LEU A 232 4.81 4.35 -5.68
C LEU A 232 4.00 3.35 -6.50
N GLN A 233 4.66 2.38 -7.13
CA GLN A 233 3.99 1.32 -7.90
C GLN A 233 3.66 0.10 -7.03
N GLN A 234 4.41 -0.06 -5.94
CA GLN A 234 4.16 -1.03 -4.89
C GLN A 234 4.16 -0.33 -3.53
N PRO A 235 3.55 -0.94 -2.50
CA PRO A 235 3.68 -0.44 -1.14
C PRO A 235 5.15 -0.33 -0.77
N THR A 236 5.50 0.71 -0.02
CA THR A 236 6.91 1.04 0.21
C THR A 236 7.22 1.11 1.71
N LEU A 237 8.20 0.30 2.12
CA LEU A 237 8.61 0.15 3.52
C LEU A 237 9.72 1.13 3.88
N LEU A 238 9.37 2.25 4.51
CA LEU A 238 10.31 3.26 4.98
C LEU A 238 10.16 3.36 6.50
N ALA A 239 11.18 2.96 7.26
CA ALA A 239 11.07 2.92 8.72
C ALA A 239 10.80 4.31 9.30
N GLY A 240 9.74 4.44 10.10
CA GLY A 240 9.48 5.63 10.91
C GLY A 240 10.24 5.61 12.24
N SER A 241 9.90 6.55 13.13
CA SER A 241 10.55 6.75 14.43
C SER A 241 10.42 5.57 15.41
N LYS A 242 9.42 4.71 15.24
CA LYS A 242 9.24 3.48 16.05
C LYS A 242 9.80 2.23 15.37
N GLY A 243 10.60 2.40 14.31
CA GLY A 243 11.15 1.32 13.51
C GLY A 243 10.16 0.73 12.50
N LEU A 244 10.68 -0.18 11.67
CA LEU A 244 10.04 -0.70 10.45
C LEU A 244 8.75 -1.51 10.70
N TYR A 245 8.63 -2.17 11.84
CA TYR A 245 7.48 -3.01 12.16
C TYR A 245 6.27 -2.17 12.60
N TYR A 246 6.52 -1.07 13.32
CA TYR A 246 5.47 -0.31 14.00
C TYR A 246 5.11 1.00 13.31
N SER A 247 6.00 1.55 12.48
CA SER A 247 5.80 2.86 11.87
C SER A 247 6.42 2.97 10.49
N CYS A 248 5.76 3.78 9.65
CA CYS A 248 6.27 4.20 8.35
C CYS A 248 6.31 5.74 8.30
N THR A 249 7.34 6.30 7.64
CA THR A 249 7.43 7.75 7.41
C THR A 249 6.31 8.24 6.49
N ASP A 250 6.02 9.55 6.54
CA ASP A 250 5.05 10.25 5.68
C ASP A 250 5.69 10.86 4.41
N PHE A 251 6.95 10.57 4.18
CA PHE A 251 7.74 11.08 3.06
C PHE A 251 8.79 10.04 2.67
N VAL A 252 9.45 10.24 1.52
CA VAL A 252 10.61 9.43 1.12
C VAL A 252 11.88 10.12 1.60
N PRO A 253 12.65 9.54 2.53
CA PRO A 253 13.89 10.15 3.01
C PRO A 253 14.94 10.26 1.91
N GLY A 254 15.72 11.33 1.96
CA GLY A 254 16.85 11.55 1.05
C GLY A 254 17.88 10.42 1.06
N SER A 255 18.18 9.89 2.25
CA SER A 255 19.06 8.72 2.41
C SER A 255 18.58 7.46 1.68
N ALA A 256 17.26 7.30 1.49
CA ALA A 256 16.70 6.21 0.70
C ALA A 256 16.97 6.41 -0.81
N LEU A 257 16.86 7.65 -1.30
CA LEU A 257 17.19 8.02 -2.68
C LEU A 257 18.69 7.88 -2.94
N LEU A 258 19.54 8.42 -2.06
CA LEU A 258 20.99 8.25 -2.11
C LEU A 258 21.35 6.77 -2.26
N GLY A 259 20.78 5.90 -1.41
CA GLY A 259 21.02 4.46 -1.48
C GLY A 259 20.56 3.80 -2.79
N VAL A 260 19.47 4.28 -3.40
CA VAL A 260 19.01 3.82 -4.71
C VAL A 260 20.00 4.21 -5.80
N PHE A 261 20.35 5.50 -5.90
CA PHE A 261 21.26 5.99 -6.94
C PHE A 261 22.66 5.40 -6.80
N ALA A 262 23.18 5.29 -5.57
CA ALA A 262 24.43 4.61 -5.30
C ALA A 262 24.39 3.15 -5.79
N SER A 263 23.28 2.43 -5.57
CA SER A 263 23.13 1.06 -6.05
C SER A 263 23.09 0.97 -7.60
N LEU A 264 22.44 1.92 -8.26
CA LEU A 264 22.40 2.00 -9.72
C LEU A 264 23.79 2.29 -10.29
N TYR A 265 24.52 3.24 -9.69
CA TYR A 265 25.89 3.59 -10.09
C TYR A 265 26.83 2.39 -9.94
N ILE A 266 26.82 1.72 -8.78
CA ILE A 266 27.63 0.51 -8.54
C ILE A 266 27.38 -0.56 -9.60
N LYS A 267 26.10 -0.75 -9.98
CA LYS A 267 25.72 -1.74 -10.99
C LYS A 267 26.17 -1.33 -12.40
N LYS A 268 26.00 -0.06 -12.78
CA LYS A 268 26.42 0.45 -14.10
C LYS A 268 27.93 0.38 -14.30
N HIS A 269 28.70 0.71 -13.27
CA HIS A 269 30.16 0.76 -13.32
C HIS A 269 30.84 -0.54 -12.84
N ASN A 270 30.07 -1.60 -12.55
CA ASN A 270 30.58 -2.90 -12.10
C ASN A 270 31.53 -2.83 -10.88
N LEU A 271 31.32 -1.87 -9.97
CA LEU A 271 32.24 -1.60 -8.85
C LEU A 271 32.14 -2.65 -7.72
N GLY A 272 30.99 -3.33 -7.64
CA GLY A 272 30.72 -4.35 -6.63
C GLY A 272 31.04 -3.90 -5.20
N LYS A 273 31.82 -4.71 -4.48
CA LYS A 273 32.18 -4.43 -3.08
C LYS A 273 33.20 -3.30 -2.90
N LYS A 274 33.88 -2.87 -3.97
CA LYS A 274 35.00 -1.91 -3.96
C LYS A 274 34.58 -0.48 -4.33
N ALA A 275 33.28 -0.18 -4.37
CA ALA A 275 32.75 1.14 -4.72
C ALA A 275 33.37 2.31 -3.95
N HIS A 276 33.69 2.13 -2.67
CA HIS A 276 34.37 3.14 -1.84
C HIS A 276 35.79 3.51 -2.30
N LYS A 277 36.37 2.80 -3.28
CA LYS A 277 37.67 3.12 -3.88
C LYS A 277 37.55 3.92 -5.17
N ASP A 278 36.34 4.03 -5.73
CA ASP A 278 36.08 4.83 -6.92
C ASP A 278 35.94 6.31 -6.52
N PRO A 279 36.81 7.21 -7.01
CA PRO A 279 36.81 8.62 -6.59
C PRO A 279 35.47 9.32 -6.86
N GLU A 280 34.86 9.06 -8.02
CA GLU A 280 33.56 9.63 -8.39
C GLU A 280 32.44 9.12 -7.46
N PHE A 281 32.40 7.82 -7.16
CA PHE A 281 31.44 7.29 -6.19
C PHE A 281 31.56 7.92 -4.81
N VAL A 282 32.80 8.09 -4.32
CA VAL A 282 33.06 8.74 -3.01
C VAL A 282 32.57 10.18 -3.04
N ARG A 283 32.93 10.91 -4.09
CA ARG A 283 32.54 12.31 -4.31
C ARG A 283 31.02 12.49 -4.27
N LEU A 284 30.31 11.71 -5.09
CA LEU A 284 28.87 11.85 -5.32
C LEU A 284 28.02 11.36 -4.13
N PHE A 285 28.41 10.28 -3.47
CA PHE A 285 27.53 9.58 -2.51
C PHE A 285 28.04 9.56 -1.07
N LEU A 286 29.31 9.88 -0.82
CA LEU A 286 29.91 9.83 0.52
C LEU A 286 30.42 11.19 1.01
N ARG A 287 30.84 12.08 0.10
CA ARG A 287 31.37 13.41 0.44
C ARG A 287 30.31 14.52 0.40
N GLY A 288 29.18 14.27 -0.27
CA GLY A 288 28.04 15.19 -0.29
C GLY A 288 28.07 16.24 -1.40
N ASP A 289 28.82 16.01 -2.48
CA ASP A 289 28.78 16.88 -3.67
C ASP A 289 27.40 16.88 -4.36
N VAL A 290 26.57 15.87 -4.07
CA VAL A 290 25.16 15.83 -4.42
C VAL A 290 24.31 15.62 -3.18
N SER A 291 23.32 16.47 -2.99
CA SER A 291 22.27 16.30 -2.00
C SER A 291 21.05 15.60 -2.58
N PHE A 292 20.58 14.58 -1.86
CA PHE A 292 19.35 13.88 -2.13
C PHE A 292 18.28 14.39 -1.15
N GLY A 293 17.42 15.30 -1.60
CA GLY A 293 16.38 15.92 -0.77
C GLY A 293 15.27 14.96 -0.34
N TYR A 294 14.56 15.32 0.74
CA TYR A 294 13.36 14.59 1.17
C TYR A 294 12.28 14.74 0.10
N ALA A 295 11.57 13.64 -0.21
CA ALA A 295 10.44 13.69 -1.12
C ALA A 295 9.12 13.72 -0.37
N TYR A 296 8.44 14.87 -0.40
CA TYR A 296 7.17 15.10 0.28
C TYR A 296 5.97 14.75 -0.62
N PRO A 297 4.83 14.34 -0.05
CA PRO A 297 3.68 13.88 -0.83
C PRO A 297 3.06 14.99 -1.67
N GLU A 298 2.71 14.65 -2.91
CA GLU A 298 2.02 15.51 -3.86
C GLU A 298 0.59 15.03 -4.06
N VAL A 299 -0.36 15.93 -3.83
CA VAL A 299 -1.80 15.70 -4.05
C VAL A 299 -2.37 16.90 -4.79
N ASP A 300 -3.05 16.67 -5.91
CA ASP A 300 -3.61 17.75 -6.74
C ASP A 300 -2.58 18.84 -7.11
N LYS A 301 -1.37 18.40 -7.49
CA LYS A 301 -0.20 19.24 -7.83
C LYS A 301 0.32 20.14 -6.69
N LYS A 302 -0.13 19.92 -5.45
CA LYS A 302 0.32 20.62 -4.24
C LYS A 302 1.24 19.69 -3.44
N VAL A 303 2.40 20.16 -3.03
CA VAL A 303 3.34 19.37 -2.22
C VAL A 303 3.18 19.72 -0.75
N PHE A 304 2.74 18.75 0.05
CA PHE A 304 2.42 18.94 1.46
C PHE A 304 3.65 18.73 2.33
N MET A 305 3.98 19.71 3.16
CA MET A 305 5.19 19.75 3.98
C MET A 305 4.87 19.72 5.48
N PRO A 306 5.83 19.46 6.38
CA PRO A 306 5.58 19.50 7.82
C PRO A 306 4.95 20.83 8.23
N CYS A 307 3.82 20.80 8.94
CA CYS A 307 3.15 22.03 9.35
C CYS A 307 4.10 22.90 10.20
N PRO A 308 4.32 24.18 9.86
CA PRO A 308 5.10 25.10 10.67
C PRO A 308 4.57 25.15 12.11
N ALA A 309 5.42 24.90 13.10
CA ALA A 309 4.99 24.65 14.48
C ALA A 309 4.33 25.86 15.18
N HIS A 310 4.57 27.07 14.68
CA HIS A 310 3.90 28.30 15.12
C HIS A 310 2.41 28.39 14.72
N ILE A 311 1.97 27.58 13.74
CA ILE A 311 0.55 27.41 13.38
C ILE A 311 -0.01 26.24 14.18
N GLN A 312 -1.04 26.49 14.99
CA GLN A 312 -1.63 25.50 15.88
C GLN A 312 -3.14 25.43 15.70
N ARG A 313 -3.68 24.21 15.85
CA ARG A 313 -5.11 23.94 15.72
C ARG A 313 -5.83 24.32 17.01
N VAL A 314 -6.98 24.97 16.88
CA VAL A 314 -7.88 25.19 18.01
C VAL A 314 -8.51 23.86 18.41
N LYS A 315 -8.44 23.54 19.70
CA LYS A 315 -8.95 22.27 20.25
C LYS A 315 -10.43 22.11 19.92
N ASN A 316 -10.79 20.97 19.34
CA ASN A 316 -12.15 20.58 18.94
C ASN A 316 -12.78 21.43 17.82
N GLU A 317 -11.99 22.24 17.11
CA GLU A 317 -12.49 23.08 16.02
C GLU A 317 -11.73 22.78 14.72
N ASN A 318 -12.31 23.16 13.57
CA ASN A 318 -11.69 23.04 12.25
C ASN A 318 -11.02 24.35 11.84
N ARG A 319 -10.34 25.01 12.77
CA ARG A 319 -9.54 26.21 12.48
C ARG A 319 -8.18 26.14 13.17
N ALA A 320 -7.20 26.79 12.57
CA ALA A 320 -5.87 26.99 13.11
C ALA A 320 -5.54 28.48 13.16
N MET A 321 -4.61 28.83 14.04
CA MET A 321 -4.15 30.20 14.22
C MET A 321 -2.68 30.23 14.61
N LEU A 322 -2.09 31.40 14.48
CA LEU A 322 -0.76 31.69 15.03
C LEU A 322 -0.87 31.85 16.54
N GLU A 323 -0.11 31.06 17.31
CA GLU A 323 -0.18 31.08 18.78
C GLU A 323 0.09 32.48 19.36
N GLU A 324 1.02 33.25 18.76
CA GLU A 324 1.35 34.62 19.19
C GLU A 324 0.20 35.61 18.97
N LYS A 325 -0.71 35.33 18.04
CA LYS A 325 -1.86 36.20 17.72
C LYS A 325 -3.14 35.77 18.44
N LYS A 326 -3.03 34.85 19.41
CA LYS A 326 -4.15 34.43 20.25
C LYS A 326 -4.62 35.61 21.12
N THR A 327 -5.82 36.11 20.85
CA THR A 327 -6.44 37.22 21.59
C THR A 327 -7.20 36.77 22.83
N ASP A 328 -7.88 35.62 22.75
CA ASP A 328 -8.65 35.05 23.86
C ASP A 328 -7.84 33.99 24.62
N PRO A 329 -7.50 34.20 25.90
CA PRO A 329 -6.71 33.26 26.70
C PRO A 329 -7.38 31.89 26.89
N THR A 330 -8.71 31.78 26.76
CA THR A 330 -9.45 30.52 26.97
C THR A 330 -9.26 29.51 25.84
N ILE A 331 -8.86 29.96 24.64
CA ILE A 331 -8.66 29.11 23.47
C ILE A 331 -7.50 28.13 23.73
N MET A 332 -7.78 26.83 23.76
CA MET A 332 -6.75 25.81 23.88
C MET A 332 -6.22 25.44 22.50
N LEU A 333 -4.90 25.53 22.32
CA LEU A 333 -4.23 25.21 21.06
C LEU A 333 -3.56 23.82 21.12
N ARG A 334 -3.49 23.15 19.97
CA ARG A 334 -2.86 21.84 19.80
C ARG A 334 -1.96 21.84 18.58
N LYS A 335 -0.84 21.12 18.69
CA LYS A 335 0.09 20.90 17.58
C LYS A 335 -0.59 20.17 16.43
N ILE A 336 -0.24 20.55 15.20
CA ILE A 336 -0.62 19.85 13.98
C ILE A 336 0.55 18.94 13.60
N ASN A 337 0.31 17.63 13.64
CA ASN A 337 1.32 16.60 13.32
C ASN A 337 1.22 16.12 11.87
N SER A 338 0.17 16.51 11.14
CA SER A 338 0.00 16.20 9.72
C SER A 338 0.84 17.12 8.85
N LEU A 339 1.00 16.72 7.59
CA LEU A 339 1.58 17.60 6.57
C LEU A 339 0.53 18.63 6.16
N ALA A 340 0.99 19.78 5.71
CA ALA A 340 0.16 20.94 5.43
C ALA A 340 0.55 21.61 4.11
N TYR A 341 -0.45 22.24 3.49
CA TYR A 341 -0.30 23.17 2.38
C TYR A 341 -1.20 24.38 2.63
N MET A 342 -0.63 25.59 2.58
CA MET A 342 -1.40 26.83 2.70
C MET A 342 -1.96 27.23 1.33
N GLN A 343 -3.27 27.41 1.26
CA GLN A 343 -3.96 27.91 0.08
C GLN A 343 -4.86 29.08 0.49
N GLU A 344 -4.47 30.30 0.14
CA GLU A 344 -5.20 31.53 0.51
C GLU A 344 -5.43 31.58 2.04
N ASN A 345 -6.67 31.44 2.51
CA ASN A 345 -7.05 31.40 3.93
C ASN A 345 -7.40 29.99 4.44
N GLU A 346 -7.06 28.95 3.69
CA GLU A 346 -7.27 27.55 4.05
C GLU A 346 -5.93 26.85 4.32
N LEU A 347 -5.84 26.17 5.46
CA LEU A 347 -4.78 25.23 5.77
C LEU A 347 -5.23 23.83 5.39
N LEU A 348 -4.76 23.35 4.25
CA LEU A 348 -5.04 22.01 3.76
C LEU A 348 -4.12 21.02 4.48
N LEU A 349 -4.69 20.01 5.11
CA LEU A 349 -3.97 18.96 5.84
C LEU A 349 -4.00 17.64 5.07
N HIS A 350 -2.86 16.96 5.05
CA HIS A 350 -2.69 15.66 4.40
C HIS A 350 -1.90 14.69 5.27
N GLU A 351 -2.39 13.46 5.35
CA GLU A 351 -1.68 12.32 5.90
C GLU A 351 -1.60 11.25 4.80
N PRO A 352 -0.40 10.83 4.40
CA PRO A 352 -0.23 9.77 3.40
C PRO A 352 -0.90 8.48 3.83
N ALA A 353 -1.58 7.83 2.90
CA ALA A 353 -2.24 6.56 3.16
C ALA A 353 -1.20 5.46 3.43
N LYS A 354 -1.46 4.67 4.47
CA LYS A 354 -0.62 3.55 4.88
C LYS A 354 -1.44 2.27 4.89
N GLU A 355 -0.79 1.15 4.61
CA GLU A 355 -1.38 -0.17 4.68
C GLU A 355 -0.55 -1.09 5.58
N PHE A 356 -1.25 -2.00 6.27
CA PHE A 356 -0.63 -3.06 7.05
C PHE A 356 -0.61 -4.33 6.22
N ARG A 357 0.53 -5.02 6.20
CA ARG A 357 0.64 -6.33 5.54
C ARG A 357 1.22 -7.35 6.50
N MET A 358 0.49 -8.42 6.73
CA MET A 358 0.88 -9.50 7.63
C MET A 358 1.66 -10.59 6.90
N HIS A 359 2.74 -11.05 7.54
CA HIS A 359 3.65 -12.04 6.99
C HIS A 359 3.73 -13.24 7.91
N HIS A 360 3.80 -14.41 7.28
CA HIS A 360 4.09 -15.65 7.97
C HIS A 360 5.22 -16.39 7.27
N ALA A 361 6.16 -16.92 8.05
CA ALA A 361 7.17 -17.86 7.58
C ALA A 361 6.89 -19.22 8.22
N ARG A 362 6.90 -20.28 7.40
CA ARG A 362 6.73 -21.64 7.91
C ARG A 362 7.99 -22.11 8.67
N PRO A 363 7.84 -23.04 9.62
CA PRO A 363 8.97 -23.72 10.23
C PRO A 363 9.80 -24.49 9.21
N GLU A 364 11.01 -24.85 9.60
CA GLU A 364 11.91 -25.68 8.79
C GLU A 364 11.31 -27.07 8.53
N ASN A 365 10.66 -27.65 9.54
CA ASN A 365 9.83 -28.83 9.38
C ASN A 365 8.57 -28.50 8.57
N ARG A 366 8.62 -28.78 7.26
CA ARG A 366 7.54 -28.52 6.29
C ARG A 366 6.24 -29.28 6.56
N ARG A 367 6.24 -30.32 7.41
CA ARG A 367 5.00 -30.99 7.86
C ARG A 367 4.12 -30.05 8.68
N ILE A 368 4.72 -29.04 9.32
CA ILE A 368 4.01 -28.04 10.11
C ILE A 368 3.53 -26.93 9.17
N GLY A 369 2.24 -26.98 8.82
CA GLY A 369 1.63 -26.05 7.86
C GLY A 369 1.39 -24.61 8.36
N ARG A 370 1.80 -24.27 9.58
CA ARG A 370 1.59 -22.96 10.22
C ARG A 370 2.85 -22.44 10.91
N ALA A 371 3.01 -21.12 11.03
CA ALA A 371 4.02 -20.53 11.90
C ALA A 371 3.68 -20.90 13.36
N VAL A 372 4.67 -21.37 14.12
CA VAL A 372 4.46 -21.74 15.53
C VAL A 372 4.99 -20.66 16.48
N ASN A 373 5.92 -19.79 16.03
CA ASN A 373 6.59 -18.80 16.88
C ASN A 373 7.14 -19.46 18.17
N ASP A 374 7.33 -18.69 19.23
CA ASP A 374 7.64 -19.18 20.59
C ASP A 374 6.37 -19.54 21.40
N THR A 375 5.38 -20.20 20.78
CA THR A 375 4.19 -20.63 21.54
C THR A 375 4.52 -21.72 22.55
N LYS A 376 3.83 -21.72 23.71
CA LYS A 376 3.93 -22.77 24.74
C LYS A 376 3.65 -24.15 24.12
N GLY A 377 4.53 -25.13 24.37
CA GLY A 377 4.43 -26.50 23.83
C GLY A 377 5.28 -26.79 22.59
N THR A 378 6.08 -25.82 22.12
CA THR A 378 6.98 -25.97 20.95
C THR A 378 8.45 -26.09 21.34
N LYS A 379 8.76 -26.38 22.61
CA LYS A 379 10.14 -26.48 23.13
C LYS A 379 10.92 -27.60 22.44
N ASP A 380 10.24 -28.67 22.05
CA ASP A 380 10.83 -29.88 21.45
C ASP A 380 10.91 -29.83 19.92
N LEU A 381 10.60 -28.68 19.30
CA LEU A 381 10.78 -28.47 17.86
C LEU A 381 12.18 -27.93 17.57
N ASP A 382 13.05 -28.79 17.04
CA ASP A 382 14.37 -28.41 16.51
C ASP A 382 14.25 -27.55 15.23
N GLY A 383 15.17 -26.59 15.08
CA GLY A 383 15.25 -25.70 13.93
C GLY A 383 14.38 -24.43 14.03
N LYS A 384 14.24 -23.70 12.91
CA LYS A 384 13.48 -22.42 12.92
C LYS A 384 11.98 -22.68 13.06
N LYS A 385 11.33 -22.09 14.09
CA LYS A 385 9.91 -22.29 14.47
C LYS A 385 8.88 -21.48 13.64
N GLY A 386 9.31 -20.92 12.51
CA GLY A 386 8.51 -19.97 11.74
C GLY A 386 8.32 -18.64 12.48
N GLN A 387 7.80 -17.63 11.78
CA GLN A 387 7.61 -16.28 12.33
C GLN A 387 6.31 -15.66 11.81
N PHE A 388 5.64 -14.87 12.66
CA PHE A 388 4.52 -14.02 12.30
C PHE A 388 4.87 -12.56 12.65
N TYR A 389 4.79 -11.67 11.67
CA TYR A 389 5.07 -10.25 11.85
C TYR A 389 4.29 -9.44 10.82
N TYR A 390 4.08 -8.15 11.08
CA TYR A 390 3.47 -7.24 10.12
C TYR A 390 4.41 -6.08 9.80
N TYR A 391 4.17 -5.44 8.67
CA TYR A 391 4.80 -4.18 8.33
C TYR A 391 3.74 -3.12 8.04
N THR A 392 4.03 -1.89 8.47
CA THR A 392 3.32 -0.68 8.00
C THR A 392 4.08 -0.14 6.79
N ALA A 393 3.39 0.02 5.67
CA ALA A 393 3.96 0.55 4.41
C ALA A 393 3.19 1.77 3.93
N LEU A 394 3.86 2.69 3.23
CA LEU A 394 3.15 3.65 2.39
C LEU A 394 2.39 2.91 1.30
N GLN A 395 1.10 3.23 1.14
CA GLN A 395 0.26 2.62 0.12
C GLN A 395 0.73 3.00 -1.29
N LYS A 396 0.58 2.08 -2.24
CA LYS A 396 0.85 2.34 -3.66
C LYS A 396 -0.06 3.44 -4.24
N GLY A 397 0.31 4.00 -5.39
CA GLY A 397 -0.45 5.02 -6.12
C GLY A 397 -0.19 6.45 -5.64
N GLN A 398 0.54 6.64 -4.54
CA GLN A 398 0.90 7.95 -4.03
C GLN A 398 2.11 8.55 -4.77
N HIS A 399 2.11 9.87 -4.90
CA HIS A 399 3.17 10.65 -5.53
C HIS A 399 3.95 11.44 -4.48
N PHE A 400 5.26 11.53 -4.66
CA PHE A 400 6.15 12.31 -3.79
C PHE A 400 7.09 13.15 -4.65
N ILE A 401 7.35 14.39 -4.25
CA ILE A 401 8.23 15.33 -4.93
C ILE A 401 9.44 15.57 -4.04
N GLY A 402 10.62 15.21 -4.57
CA GLY A 402 11.91 15.48 -3.95
C GLY A 402 12.82 16.22 -4.89
N GLU A 403 13.97 16.65 -4.38
CA GLU A 403 14.93 17.50 -5.08
C GLU A 403 16.33 16.88 -5.10
N LEU A 404 17.04 16.99 -6.23
CA LEU A 404 18.46 16.66 -6.34
C LEU A 404 19.25 17.95 -6.53
N LYS A 405 20.19 18.23 -5.63
CA LYS A 405 20.99 19.46 -5.64
C LYS A 405 22.47 19.13 -5.81
N GLY A 406 23.15 19.80 -6.72
CA GLY A 406 24.58 19.57 -6.98
C GLY A 406 25.00 20.14 -8.32
N LYS A 407 26.23 19.85 -8.76
CA LYS A 407 26.72 20.29 -10.08
C LYS A 407 25.81 19.74 -11.18
N GLN A 408 25.58 20.55 -12.22
CA GLN A 408 24.73 20.18 -13.34
C GLN A 408 25.10 18.83 -13.96
N GLU A 409 26.40 18.58 -14.18
CA GLU A 409 26.92 17.34 -14.75
C GLU A 409 26.60 16.11 -13.89
N ASP A 410 26.70 16.25 -12.56
CA ASP A 410 26.42 15.18 -11.62
C ASP A 410 24.94 14.81 -11.60
N VAL A 411 24.07 15.82 -11.57
CA VAL A 411 22.62 15.64 -11.60
C VAL A 411 22.19 15.02 -12.95
N GLN A 412 22.83 15.41 -14.06
CA GLN A 412 22.63 14.77 -15.37
C GLN A 412 23.15 13.33 -15.43
N MET A 413 24.26 13.03 -14.76
CA MET A 413 24.72 11.64 -14.64
C MET A 413 23.69 10.79 -13.90
N LEU A 414 23.11 11.29 -12.80
CA LEU A 414 22.03 10.59 -12.08
C LEU A 414 20.80 10.35 -12.96
N ALA A 415 20.47 11.29 -13.85
CA ALA A 415 19.46 11.10 -14.89
C ALA A 415 19.73 9.89 -15.78
N SER A 416 20.98 9.75 -16.22
CA SER A 416 21.41 8.66 -17.08
C SER A 416 21.21 7.30 -16.41
N LEU A 417 21.43 7.22 -15.09
CA LEU A 417 21.18 6.00 -14.31
C LEU A 417 19.71 5.60 -14.32
N LEU A 418 18.80 6.58 -14.25
CA LEU A 418 17.36 6.32 -14.36
C LEU A 418 16.98 5.82 -15.76
N ASN A 419 17.58 6.37 -16.82
CA ASN A 419 17.33 5.93 -18.19
C ASN A 419 17.67 4.45 -18.40
N ASP A 420 18.74 3.97 -17.76
CA ASP A 420 19.16 2.57 -17.86
C ASP A 420 18.15 1.59 -17.24
N VAL A 421 17.35 2.05 -16.28
CA VAL A 421 16.29 1.26 -15.61
C VAL A 421 14.88 1.70 -16.00
N ASN A 422 14.74 2.48 -17.08
CA ASN A 422 13.47 3.07 -17.51
C ASN A 422 12.71 3.79 -16.37
N GLY A 423 13.45 4.45 -15.48
CA GLY A 423 12.96 5.19 -14.31
C GLY A 423 12.34 4.32 -13.23
N ILE A 424 12.40 3.00 -13.33
CA ILE A 424 11.88 2.10 -12.30
C ILE A 424 12.96 1.87 -11.24
N ILE A 425 12.74 2.43 -10.06
CA ILE A 425 13.60 2.28 -8.89
C ILE A 425 12.94 1.41 -7.82
N HIS A 426 13.69 1.13 -6.76
CA HIS A 426 13.21 0.32 -5.65
C HIS A 426 13.61 0.93 -4.30
N LEU A 427 12.62 1.46 -3.61
CA LEU A 427 12.76 2.12 -2.33
C LEU A 427 12.59 1.14 -1.17
N GLY A 428 13.02 1.56 0.03
CA GLY A 428 12.67 0.85 1.26
C GLY A 428 13.34 -0.51 1.44
N ARG A 429 12.69 -1.46 2.14
CA ARG A 429 13.21 -2.82 2.38
C ARG A 429 12.34 -3.88 1.67
N SER A 430 12.75 -5.16 1.71
CA SER A 430 12.00 -6.30 1.15
C SER A 430 11.66 -6.19 -0.35
N ARG A 431 12.61 -5.66 -1.13
CA ARG A 431 12.44 -5.19 -2.52
C ARG A 431 12.24 -6.28 -3.60
N THR A 432 12.29 -7.56 -3.25
CA THR A 432 12.38 -8.68 -4.22
C THR A 432 11.06 -9.42 -4.49
N ALA A 433 9.97 -9.08 -3.79
CA ALA A 433 8.70 -9.78 -3.98
C ALA A 433 7.45 -8.88 -3.84
N GLU A 434 7.40 -7.89 -2.95
CA GLU A 434 6.11 -7.19 -2.71
C GLU A 434 6.23 -5.68 -2.50
N TYR A 435 7.44 -5.17 -2.31
CA TYR A 435 7.63 -3.83 -1.82
C TYR A 435 8.58 -3.01 -2.68
N GLY A 436 8.34 -1.71 -2.65
CA GLY A 436 9.34 -0.71 -2.96
C GLY A 436 9.48 -0.32 -4.42
N ALA A 437 8.84 -1.00 -5.38
CA ALA A 437 8.84 -0.50 -6.76
C ALA A 437 8.25 0.92 -6.82
N ALA A 438 8.99 1.82 -7.44
CA ALA A 438 8.54 3.18 -7.68
C ALA A 438 9.05 3.66 -9.04
N LYS A 439 8.29 4.53 -9.68
CA LYS A 439 8.66 5.19 -10.92
C LYS A 439 9.13 6.60 -10.63
N VAL A 440 10.28 6.97 -11.17
CA VAL A 440 10.83 8.33 -11.11
C VAL A 440 10.65 9.00 -12.46
N ASP A 441 10.01 10.17 -12.42
CA ASP A 441 9.86 11.08 -13.55
C ASP A 441 10.48 12.44 -13.19
N VAL A 442 11.03 13.13 -14.18
CA VAL A 442 11.61 14.48 -14.01
C VAL A 442 10.48 15.50 -13.99
N VAL A 443 10.57 16.48 -13.10
CA VAL A 443 9.59 17.57 -13.02
C VAL A 443 10.24 18.83 -13.59
N ASN A 444 9.72 19.27 -14.73
CA ASN A 444 10.31 20.41 -15.47
C ASN A 444 9.87 21.79 -14.97
N LYS A 445 8.84 21.84 -14.12
CA LYS A 445 8.34 23.07 -13.51
C LYS A 445 8.68 23.06 -12.03
N GLU A 446 8.99 24.22 -11.48
CA GLU A 446 9.24 24.34 -10.04
C GLU A 446 7.98 23.91 -9.27
N PRO A 447 8.10 22.95 -8.33
CA PRO A 447 6.95 22.45 -7.60
C PRO A 447 6.45 23.49 -6.59
N HIS A 448 5.14 23.53 -6.39
CA HIS A 448 4.53 24.39 -5.37
C HIS A 448 4.66 23.70 -4.00
N MET A 449 5.73 24.04 -3.28
CA MET A 449 6.09 23.45 -1.99
C MET A 449 5.42 24.19 -0.83
N GLY A 450 4.52 23.52 -0.10
CA GLY A 450 3.90 24.01 1.14
C GLY A 450 2.92 25.19 1.01
N GLY A 451 2.99 25.99 -0.05
CA GLY A 451 2.06 27.10 -0.32
C GLY A 451 2.19 28.32 0.62
N PHE A 452 3.13 28.29 1.57
CA PHE A 452 3.39 29.40 2.48
C PHE A 452 4.08 30.56 1.76
N LEU A 453 3.70 31.79 2.09
CA LEU A 453 4.31 32.99 1.53
C LEU A 453 5.77 33.10 1.98
N LYS A 454 6.67 33.38 1.04
CA LYS A 454 8.09 33.61 1.31
C LYS A 454 8.33 35.02 1.81
N ALA A 455 9.28 35.17 2.73
CA ALA A 455 9.76 36.47 3.15
C ALA A 455 10.41 37.20 1.96
N LYS A 456 10.27 38.53 1.95
CA LYS A 456 10.83 39.42 0.94
C LYS A 456 12.05 40.13 1.50
N LYS A 457 12.94 40.58 0.61
CA LYS A 457 14.08 41.42 1.01
C LYS A 457 13.59 42.60 1.86
N GLY A 458 14.21 42.78 3.02
CA GLY A 458 13.91 43.85 3.96
C GLY A 458 12.73 43.63 4.90
N ASP A 459 12.07 42.46 4.87
CA ASP A 459 11.10 42.09 5.91
C ASP A 459 11.79 42.09 7.29
N SER A 460 11.29 42.93 8.21
CA SER A 460 11.90 43.14 9.53
C SER A 460 11.59 42.04 10.54
N LYS A 461 10.54 41.25 10.31
CA LYS A 461 10.14 40.10 11.14
C LYS A 461 9.75 38.94 10.23
N VAL A 462 10.39 37.79 10.43
CA VAL A 462 10.19 36.60 9.59
C VAL A 462 10.13 35.33 10.43
N ALA A 463 9.62 34.25 9.83
CA ALA A 463 9.63 32.92 10.42
C ALA A 463 10.62 32.02 9.68
N ILE A 464 11.75 31.70 10.33
CA ILE A 464 12.69 30.69 9.83
C ILE A 464 12.10 29.32 10.09
N TYR A 465 11.77 28.60 9.02
CA TYR A 465 11.11 27.30 9.05
C TYR A 465 12.04 26.20 8.56
N LEU A 466 12.21 25.16 9.38
CA LEU A 466 12.97 23.96 8.98
C LEU A 466 12.08 23.05 8.14
N ALA A 467 12.32 23.01 6.83
CA ALA A 467 11.62 22.13 5.91
C ALA A 467 12.01 20.66 6.13
N THR A 468 13.27 20.41 6.48
CA THR A 468 13.83 19.10 6.83
C THR A 468 14.58 19.20 8.16
N PRO A 469 14.92 18.08 8.83
CA PRO A 469 15.67 18.13 10.08
C PRO A 469 17.03 18.83 9.91
N LEU A 470 17.44 19.59 10.92
CA LEU A 470 18.72 20.27 10.99
C LEU A 470 19.56 19.68 12.12
N THR A 471 20.69 19.09 11.77
CA THR A 471 21.68 18.61 12.75
C THR A 471 22.95 19.43 12.59
N LEU A 472 23.47 19.96 13.69
CA LEU A 472 24.69 20.77 13.70
C LEU A 472 25.81 20.00 14.37
N GLN A 473 27.05 20.39 14.11
CA GLN A 473 28.21 19.91 14.88
C GLN A 473 28.75 21.05 15.73
N ASN A 474 28.89 20.79 17.02
CA ASN A 474 29.56 21.73 17.92
C ASN A 474 31.09 21.64 17.76
N GLU A 475 31.83 22.47 18.51
CA GLU A 475 33.29 22.61 18.41
C GLU A 475 34.08 21.30 18.65
N ILE A 476 33.50 20.34 19.38
CA ILE A 476 34.10 19.02 19.63
C ILE A 476 33.58 17.93 18.68
N GLY A 477 32.86 18.31 17.62
CA GLY A 477 32.36 17.41 16.58
C GLY A 477 31.16 16.55 16.95
N ARG A 478 30.44 16.86 18.05
CA ARG A 478 29.21 16.15 18.43
C ARG A 478 28.02 16.73 17.68
N TYR A 479 27.14 15.84 17.22
CA TYR A 479 25.86 16.22 16.64
C TYR A 479 24.91 16.77 17.71
N VAL A 480 24.42 17.99 17.52
CA VAL A 480 23.58 18.73 18.47
C VAL A 480 22.38 19.37 17.77
N ALA A 481 21.29 19.52 18.54
CA ALA A 481 20.10 20.28 18.18
C ALA A 481 20.14 21.66 18.86
N ASP A 482 21.05 22.51 18.41
CA ASP A 482 21.38 23.78 19.09
C ASP A 482 20.91 25.00 18.28
N VAL A 483 19.95 25.74 18.83
CA VAL A 483 19.37 26.92 18.16
C VAL A 483 20.35 28.10 18.17
N GLU A 484 21.11 28.30 19.25
CA GLU A 484 22.03 29.44 19.36
C GLU A 484 23.18 29.30 18.36
N LEU A 485 23.71 28.07 18.23
CA LEU A 485 24.72 27.76 17.23
C LEU A 485 24.18 27.99 15.81
N PHE A 486 22.94 27.59 15.53
CA PHE A 486 22.32 27.83 14.22
C PHE A 486 22.15 29.32 13.93
N ILE A 487 21.62 30.10 14.87
CA ILE A 487 21.44 31.54 14.69
C ILE A 487 22.78 32.23 14.47
N THR A 488 23.82 31.87 15.22
CA THR A 488 25.17 32.43 15.02
C THR A 488 25.71 32.15 13.62
N GLN A 489 25.47 30.96 13.08
CA GLN A 489 25.85 30.63 11.70
C GLN A 489 25.04 31.44 10.69
N LEU A 490 23.74 31.63 10.96
CA LEU A 490 22.85 32.35 10.07
C LEU A 490 23.18 33.85 10.01
N GLU A 491 23.42 34.49 11.17
CA GLU A 491 23.85 35.89 11.26
C GLU A 491 25.13 36.19 10.48
N ARG A 492 26.08 35.24 10.46
CA ARG A 492 27.32 35.36 9.68
C ARG A 492 27.05 35.33 8.17
N GLU A 493 26.13 34.49 7.71
CA GLU A 493 25.81 34.35 6.28
C GLU A 493 25.03 35.56 5.75
N ILE A 494 24.08 36.08 6.53
CA ILE A 494 23.26 37.24 6.12
C ILE A 494 23.89 38.59 6.50
N GLU A 495 25.06 38.57 7.14
CA GLU A 495 25.79 39.74 7.63
C GLU A 495 24.92 40.69 8.47
N ALA A 496 24.05 40.14 9.31
CA ALA A 496 23.11 40.91 10.12
C ALA A 496 22.82 40.22 11.45
N THR A 497 22.70 41.01 12.52
CA THR A 497 22.26 40.54 13.83
C THR A 497 20.76 40.23 13.81
N LEU A 498 20.41 39.11 14.44
CA LEU A 498 19.05 38.61 14.56
C LEU A 498 18.64 38.55 16.03
N LYS A 499 17.46 39.09 16.32
CA LYS A 499 16.81 38.89 17.61
C LYS A 499 15.81 37.76 17.49
N VAL A 500 16.02 36.68 18.23
CA VAL A 500 15.04 35.59 18.35
C VAL A 500 13.90 36.04 19.26
N GLU A 501 12.72 36.29 18.70
CA GLU A 501 11.53 36.72 19.44
C GLU A 501 10.80 35.52 20.06
N LYS A 502 10.69 34.41 19.32
CA LYS A 502 9.97 33.22 19.79
C LYS A 502 10.48 31.95 19.11
N MET A 503 10.44 30.83 19.83
CA MET A 503 10.92 29.53 19.36
C MET A 503 9.83 28.47 19.47
N TYR A 504 9.62 27.74 18.38
CA TYR A 504 8.69 26.62 18.29
C TYR A 504 9.47 25.37 17.88
N ILE A 505 10.03 24.70 18.88
CA ILE A 505 11.02 23.63 18.67
C ILE A 505 10.35 22.26 18.61
N LYS A 506 10.79 21.46 17.65
CA LYS A 506 10.61 20.01 17.61
C LYS A 506 12.01 19.40 17.57
N GLU A 507 12.20 18.27 18.24
CA GLU A 507 13.49 17.56 18.27
C GLU A 507 13.32 16.14 17.76
N THR A 508 14.36 15.61 17.14
CA THR A 508 14.39 14.25 16.62
C THR A 508 15.80 13.67 16.65
N VAL A 509 15.89 12.37 16.44
CA VAL A 509 17.16 11.66 16.30
C VAL A 509 17.22 11.06 14.91
N LEU A 510 18.15 11.55 14.09
CA LEU A 510 18.44 10.98 12.79
C LEU A 510 19.15 9.65 13.00
N THR A 511 18.52 8.58 12.53
CA THR A 511 19.05 7.23 12.56
C THR A 511 19.13 6.67 11.15
N GLY A 512 19.81 5.54 10.99
CA GLY A 512 19.91 4.90 9.68
C GLY A 512 20.58 3.55 9.76
N TYR A 513 20.71 2.88 8.61
CA TYR A 513 21.38 1.60 8.51
C TYR A 513 22.39 1.63 7.38
N ASN A 514 23.64 1.29 7.66
CA ASN A 514 24.65 1.13 6.64
C ASN A 514 24.58 -0.30 6.08
N ALA A 515 24.05 -0.44 4.86
CA ALA A 515 23.88 -1.75 4.21
C ALA A 515 25.20 -2.49 3.95
N LYS A 516 26.33 -1.77 3.84
CA LYS A 516 27.66 -2.35 3.63
C LYS A 516 28.23 -2.91 4.94
N TRP A 517 28.11 -2.17 6.03
CA TRP A 517 28.62 -2.59 7.36
C TRP A 517 27.68 -3.57 8.06
N ARG A 518 26.40 -3.60 7.65
CA ARG A 518 25.31 -4.31 8.31
C ARG A 518 25.04 -3.83 9.74
N LEU A 519 25.33 -2.57 10.01
CA LEU A 519 25.18 -1.94 11.32
C LEU A 519 24.34 -0.67 11.21
N PRO A 520 23.67 -0.27 12.31
CA PRO A 520 23.11 1.08 12.43
C PRO A 520 24.18 2.14 12.15
N LYS A 521 23.75 3.25 11.53
CA LYS A 521 24.57 4.46 11.47
C LYS A 521 24.61 5.11 12.85
N GLN A 522 25.62 5.96 13.08
CA GLN A 522 25.65 6.83 14.25
C GLN A 522 24.37 7.66 14.32
N GLU A 523 23.78 7.75 15.51
CA GLU A 523 22.63 8.59 15.79
C GLU A 523 23.05 10.05 15.85
N LYS A 524 22.27 10.94 15.22
CA LYS A 524 22.55 12.39 15.18
C LYS A 524 21.36 13.14 15.78
N GLN A 525 21.57 13.86 16.87
CA GLN A 525 20.56 14.75 17.45
C GLN A 525 20.28 15.90 16.49
N ALA A 526 19.01 16.26 16.31
CA ALA A 526 18.59 17.25 15.32
C ALA A 526 17.36 18.04 15.78
N LEU A 527 17.27 19.29 15.35
CA LEU A 527 16.01 20.03 15.30
C LEU A 527 15.16 19.39 14.19
N ASP A 528 13.94 18.99 14.51
CA ASP A 528 13.06 18.27 13.59
C ASP A 528 12.35 19.22 12.61
N ALA A 529 11.90 18.65 11.50
CA ALA A 529 11.16 19.37 10.48
C ALA A 529 9.86 19.97 11.04
N GLY A 530 9.55 21.18 10.57
CA GLY A 530 8.44 21.98 11.09
C GLY A 530 8.79 22.84 12.30
N THR A 531 10.02 22.76 12.83
CA THR A 531 10.54 23.75 13.78
C THR A 531 10.50 25.16 13.17
N VAL A 532 10.13 26.15 13.98
CA VAL A 532 10.06 27.55 13.54
C VAL A 532 10.71 28.47 14.56
N LEU A 533 11.56 29.37 14.08
CA LEU A 533 12.14 30.47 14.85
C LEU A 533 11.58 31.79 14.30
N ILE A 534 10.90 32.54 15.16
CA ILE A 534 10.44 33.89 14.82
C ILE A 534 11.57 34.85 15.16
N VAL A 535 12.11 35.49 14.14
CA VAL A 535 13.26 36.39 14.27
C VAL A 535 12.92 37.78 13.75
N SER A 536 13.56 38.79 14.34
CA SER A 536 13.49 40.16 13.88
C SER A 536 14.89 40.72 13.62
N THR A 537 14.99 41.64 12.66
CA THR A 537 16.21 42.39 12.39
C THR A 537 15.89 43.84 12.08
N GLN A 538 16.78 44.73 12.52
CA GLN A 538 16.69 46.16 12.19
C GLN A 538 17.33 46.47 10.83
N ASN A 539 18.07 45.52 10.24
CA ASN A 539 18.73 45.69 8.96
C ASN A 539 17.76 45.40 7.80
N LYS A 540 17.28 46.45 7.14
CA LYS A 540 16.34 46.36 6.00
C LYS A 540 16.99 45.91 4.68
N GLU A 541 18.31 45.74 4.65
CA GLU A 541 19.02 45.23 3.46
C GLU A 541 19.09 43.70 3.42
N VAL A 542 18.67 43.00 4.48
CA VAL A 542 18.72 41.54 4.55
C VAL A 542 17.90 40.92 3.42
N ASP A 543 18.59 40.16 2.57
CA ASP A 543 17.98 39.33 1.54
C ASP A 543 17.77 37.90 2.08
N TRP A 544 16.56 37.65 2.56
CA TRP A 544 16.16 36.35 3.10
C TRP A 544 16.26 35.20 2.09
N SER A 545 16.33 35.48 0.78
CA SER A 545 16.53 34.44 -0.23
C SER A 545 17.90 33.76 -0.11
N LEU A 546 18.91 34.44 0.48
CA LEU A 546 20.24 33.88 0.72
C LEU A 546 20.20 32.65 1.63
N VAL A 547 19.33 32.67 2.65
CA VAL A 547 19.17 31.56 3.60
C VAL A 547 18.71 30.28 2.88
N GLU A 548 17.90 30.40 1.83
CA GLU A 548 17.37 29.26 1.06
C GLU A 548 18.34 28.75 -0.02
N LYS A 549 19.45 29.46 -0.31
CA LYS A 549 20.40 29.07 -1.38
C LYS A 549 21.25 27.85 -1.02
N GLN A 550 21.45 27.58 0.26
CA GLN A 550 22.25 26.46 0.76
C GLN A 550 21.48 25.55 1.72
N GLN A 551 22.05 24.38 1.97
CA GLN A 551 21.62 23.52 3.07
C GLN A 551 22.50 23.76 4.28
N TRP A 552 21.88 23.73 5.45
CA TRP A 552 22.51 24.09 6.72
C TRP A 552 22.92 22.86 7.53
N GLY A 553 24.01 22.99 8.28
CA GLY A 553 24.47 21.95 9.20
C GLY A 553 25.12 20.75 8.50
N ALA A 554 24.92 19.56 9.07
CA ALA A 554 25.51 18.31 8.61
C ALA A 554 24.47 17.35 8.03
N ALA A 555 24.94 16.27 7.39
CA ALA A 555 24.10 15.28 6.72
C ALA A 555 23.27 15.85 5.54
N THR A 556 23.77 16.91 4.91
CA THR A 556 23.13 17.59 3.77
C THR A 556 23.05 16.67 2.55
N GLU A 557 23.97 15.73 2.39
CA GLU A 557 23.94 14.68 1.37
C GLU A 557 22.70 13.79 1.48
N GLU A 558 22.17 13.61 2.69
CA GLU A 558 20.95 12.85 2.97
C GLU A 558 19.68 13.72 2.94
N GLY A 559 19.82 14.99 2.54
CA GLY A 559 18.71 15.94 2.39
C GLY A 559 18.36 16.71 3.66
N CYS A 560 19.22 16.71 4.69
CA CYS A 560 19.01 17.50 5.89
C CYS A 560 19.34 18.98 5.66
N GLY A 561 18.85 19.85 6.54
CA GLY A 561 19.23 21.26 6.56
C GLY A 561 18.55 22.14 5.51
N GLU A 562 17.46 21.68 4.88
CA GLU A 562 16.62 22.54 4.04
C GLU A 562 15.78 23.49 4.91
N ILE A 563 15.92 24.78 4.65
CA ILE A 563 15.29 25.87 5.39
C ILE A 563 14.49 26.72 4.42
N ARG A 564 13.34 27.25 4.87
CA ARG A 564 12.59 28.29 4.17
C ARG A 564 12.35 29.46 5.10
N VAL A 565 12.33 30.66 4.54
CA VAL A 565 12.04 31.87 5.31
C VAL A 565 10.64 32.35 4.92
N LEU A 566 9.71 32.23 5.87
CA LEU A 566 8.30 32.54 5.65
C LEU A 566 7.99 33.98 6.03
N GLN A 567 7.13 34.61 5.26
CA GLN A 567 6.56 35.91 5.59
C GLN A 567 5.76 35.78 6.89
N TYR A 568 6.08 36.61 7.88
CA TYR A 568 5.40 36.59 9.17
C TYR A 568 4.27 37.64 9.24
N GLU A 569 4.56 38.85 8.78
CA GLU A 569 3.60 39.97 8.74
C GLU A 569 2.66 39.83 7.53
N GLY A 570 1.35 39.86 7.74
CA GLY A 570 0.35 39.63 6.68
C GLY A 570 -0.21 38.20 6.60
N THR A 571 0.35 37.25 7.36
CA THR A 571 -0.23 35.91 7.51
C THR A 571 -1.54 36.00 8.29
N SER A 572 -2.62 35.46 7.71
CA SER A 572 -3.96 35.43 8.30
C SER A 572 -3.93 34.89 9.73
N ASN A 573 -4.60 35.61 10.63
CA ASN A 573 -4.57 35.27 12.06
C ASN A 573 -5.25 33.94 12.33
N GLU A 574 -6.33 33.67 11.60
CA GLU A 574 -7.08 32.43 11.65
C GLU A 574 -7.26 31.89 10.23
N VAL A 575 -7.15 30.58 10.10
CA VAL A 575 -7.32 29.84 8.85
C VAL A 575 -8.18 28.61 9.09
N GLU A 576 -9.02 28.26 8.12
CA GLU A 576 -9.81 27.04 8.18
C GLU A 576 -8.91 25.81 7.97
N CYS A 577 -9.09 24.76 8.77
CA CYS A 577 -8.38 23.49 8.59
C CYS A 577 -9.23 22.51 7.79
N ILE A 578 -8.75 22.11 6.60
CA ILE A 578 -9.49 21.20 5.73
C ILE A 578 -8.64 19.98 5.41
N SER A 579 -9.22 18.78 5.53
CA SER A 579 -8.57 17.55 5.08
C SER A 579 -8.69 17.41 3.55
N ILE A 580 -7.55 17.37 2.84
CA ILE A 580 -7.56 17.31 1.37
C ILE A 580 -8.26 16.07 0.82
N SER A 581 -8.18 14.94 1.53
CA SER A 581 -8.86 13.71 1.13
C SER A 581 -10.38 13.85 1.12
N LYS A 582 -10.95 14.62 2.06
CA LYS A 582 -12.40 14.91 2.08
C LYS A 582 -12.80 15.80 0.90
N LYS A 583 -12.05 16.87 0.66
CA LYS A 583 -12.26 17.82 -0.45
C LYS A 583 -12.21 17.12 -1.82
N LEU A 584 -11.34 16.12 -1.98
CA LEU A 584 -11.26 15.32 -3.22
C LEU A 584 -12.39 14.29 -3.36
N GLN A 585 -12.85 13.68 -2.26
CA GLN A 585 -13.99 12.76 -2.29
C GLN A 585 -15.26 13.45 -2.79
N GLU A 586 -15.54 14.67 -2.33
CA GLU A 586 -16.69 15.47 -2.75
C GLU A 586 -16.64 15.81 -4.25
N LYS A 587 -15.45 16.09 -4.79
CA LYS A 587 -15.25 16.39 -6.22
C LYS A 587 -15.47 15.17 -7.12
N GLN A 588 -15.09 13.96 -6.67
CA GLN A 588 -15.15 12.73 -7.47
C GLN A 588 -16.59 12.20 -7.72
N LEU A 589 -17.58 12.60 -6.91
CA LEU A 589 -18.98 12.18 -7.09
C LEU A 589 -19.64 12.73 -8.39
N THR A 590 -18.98 13.63 -9.12
CA THR A 590 -19.60 14.40 -10.22
C THR A 590 -19.13 14.03 -11.64
N GLN A 591 -18.22 13.06 -11.80
CA GLN A 591 -17.72 12.62 -13.11
C GLN A 591 -17.86 11.10 -13.26
N ARG A 592 -18.87 10.64 -14.02
CA ARG A 592 -18.96 9.25 -14.47
C ARG A 592 -18.55 9.21 -15.94
N ASP A 593 -17.37 8.65 -16.21
CA ASP A 593 -16.94 8.27 -17.56
C ASP A 593 -17.61 6.95 -17.99
N HIS A 594 -17.60 6.66 -19.29
CA HIS A 594 -18.05 5.38 -19.85
C HIS A 594 -17.29 4.20 -19.20
N SER A 595 -18.04 3.23 -18.66
CA SER A 595 -17.47 2.04 -18.00
C SER A 595 -16.85 1.08 -19.03
N LEU A 596 -15.73 0.46 -18.65
CA LEU A 596 -15.16 -0.67 -19.38
C LEU A 596 -16.19 -1.81 -19.42
N ASP A 597 -16.24 -2.55 -20.52
CA ASP A 597 -17.18 -3.66 -20.70
C ASP A 597 -17.17 -4.66 -19.53
N CYS A 598 -15.98 -5.04 -19.05
CA CYS A 598 -15.85 -5.94 -17.90
C CYS A 598 -16.40 -5.35 -16.58
N VAL A 599 -16.37 -4.03 -16.40
CA VAL A 599 -16.93 -3.35 -15.22
C VAL A 599 -18.46 -3.34 -15.30
N HIS A 600 -19.02 -3.15 -16.49
CA HIS A 600 -20.48 -3.21 -16.69
C HIS A 600 -21.08 -4.56 -16.27
N TYR A 601 -20.42 -5.68 -16.57
CA TYR A 601 -20.85 -7.00 -16.10
C TYR A 601 -20.78 -7.14 -14.57
N ILE A 602 -19.77 -6.55 -13.93
CA ILE A 602 -19.67 -6.53 -12.47
C ILE A 602 -20.81 -5.70 -11.87
N GLU A 603 -21.14 -4.55 -12.45
CA GLU A 603 -22.30 -3.74 -12.06
C GLU A 603 -23.60 -4.54 -12.17
N GLY A 604 -23.85 -5.18 -13.31
CA GLY A 604 -25.03 -6.03 -13.50
C GLY A 604 -25.09 -7.20 -12.51
N ALA A 605 -23.95 -7.83 -12.20
CA ALA A 605 -23.88 -8.87 -11.18
C ALA A 605 -24.18 -8.34 -9.76
N LEU A 606 -23.76 -7.11 -9.44
CA LEU A 606 -24.10 -6.45 -8.18
C LEU A 606 -25.60 -6.15 -8.09
N GLU A 607 -26.21 -5.67 -9.17
CA GLU A 607 -27.65 -5.42 -9.26
C GLU A 607 -28.47 -6.70 -9.07
N ASN A 608 -28.12 -7.76 -9.81
CA ASN A 608 -28.76 -9.08 -9.68
C ASN A 608 -28.63 -9.62 -8.25
N ARG A 609 -27.45 -9.52 -7.64
CA ARG A 609 -27.24 -9.96 -6.26
C ARG A 609 -28.05 -9.14 -5.26
N ASN A 610 -28.21 -7.83 -5.46
CA ASN A 610 -29.06 -7.00 -4.60
C ASN A 610 -30.53 -7.40 -4.72
N LYS A 611 -31.00 -7.73 -5.93
CA LYS A 611 -32.34 -8.27 -6.17
C LYS A 611 -32.52 -9.61 -5.44
N ASP A 612 -31.58 -10.54 -5.59
CA ASP A 612 -31.61 -11.83 -4.89
C ASP A 612 -31.68 -11.68 -3.36
N ILE A 613 -30.97 -10.69 -2.79
CA ILE A 613 -31.01 -10.40 -1.35
C ILE A 613 -32.39 -9.90 -0.92
N LEU A 614 -33.02 -9.04 -1.73
CA LEU A 614 -34.36 -8.53 -1.45
C LEU A 614 -35.40 -9.66 -1.54
N ASP A 615 -35.36 -10.43 -2.63
CA ASP A 615 -36.21 -11.61 -2.84
C ASP A 615 -36.09 -12.59 -1.66
N ASN A 616 -34.88 -12.84 -1.17
CA ASN A 616 -34.65 -13.74 -0.04
C ASN A 616 -35.27 -13.19 1.27
N LYS A 617 -35.14 -11.88 1.54
CA LYS A 617 -35.76 -11.25 2.71
C LYS A 617 -37.29 -11.31 2.65
N GLU A 618 -37.86 -11.00 1.50
CA GLU A 618 -39.30 -11.05 1.27
C GLU A 618 -39.83 -12.49 1.39
N ALA A 619 -39.11 -13.47 0.83
CA ALA A 619 -39.42 -14.89 0.96
C ALA A 619 -39.38 -15.37 2.42
N ILE A 620 -38.38 -14.94 3.21
CA ILE A 620 -38.29 -15.27 4.65
C ILE A 620 -39.47 -14.65 5.40
N HIS A 621 -39.82 -13.39 5.11
CA HIS A 621 -40.94 -12.70 5.76
C HIS A 621 -42.25 -13.43 5.47
N LEU A 622 -42.53 -13.71 4.19
CA LEU A 622 -43.72 -14.43 3.77
C LEU A 622 -43.80 -15.84 4.37
N ALA A 623 -42.68 -16.56 4.41
CA ALA A 623 -42.61 -17.89 5.02
C ALA A 623 -42.97 -17.87 6.51
N LYS A 624 -42.54 -16.82 7.25
CA LYS A 624 -42.86 -16.67 8.67
C LYS A 624 -44.32 -16.29 8.89
N GLU A 625 -44.87 -15.40 8.07
CA GLU A 625 -46.27 -14.98 8.13
C GLU A 625 -47.21 -16.17 7.87
N MET A 626 -46.85 -17.04 6.91
CA MET A 626 -47.65 -18.19 6.51
C MET A 626 -47.35 -19.45 7.33
N LEU A 627 -46.50 -19.36 8.34
CA LEU A 627 -45.99 -20.53 9.07
C LEU A 627 -47.13 -21.29 9.76
N ASP A 628 -48.03 -20.59 10.44
CA ASP A 628 -49.14 -21.21 11.19
C ASP A 628 -50.15 -21.90 10.24
N GLU A 629 -50.44 -21.27 9.10
CA GLU A 629 -51.30 -21.86 8.07
C GLU A 629 -50.68 -23.09 7.40
N LEU A 630 -49.34 -23.13 7.29
CA LEU A 630 -48.62 -24.24 6.65
C LEU A 630 -48.31 -25.39 7.61
N LYS A 631 -48.18 -25.12 8.91
CA LYS A 631 -47.91 -26.12 9.97
C LYS A 631 -48.97 -27.21 10.07
N GLN A 632 -50.23 -26.92 9.72
CA GLN A 632 -51.31 -27.92 9.72
C GLN A 632 -51.15 -29.01 8.65
N TYR A 633 -50.25 -28.83 7.68
CA TYR A 633 -50.05 -29.78 6.58
C TYR A 633 -48.81 -30.65 6.78
N SER A 634 -48.87 -31.90 6.34
CA SER A 634 -47.75 -32.84 6.45
C SER A 634 -46.56 -32.40 5.59
N LYS A 635 -45.34 -32.82 5.97
CA LYS A 635 -44.11 -32.57 5.19
C LYS A 635 -44.22 -33.03 3.73
N SER A 636 -44.96 -34.11 3.48
CA SER A 636 -45.24 -34.60 2.13
C SER A 636 -46.10 -33.61 1.32
N LYS A 637 -47.10 -32.98 1.93
CA LYS A 637 -47.92 -31.94 1.28
C LYS A 637 -47.14 -30.65 1.00
N ILE A 638 -46.27 -30.23 1.93
CA ILE A 638 -45.38 -29.07 1.71
C ILE A 638 -44.37 -29.36 0.58
N TYR A 639 -43.85 -30.59 0.50
CA TYR A 639 -43.01 -31.01 -0.62
C TYR A 639 -43.77 -31.05 -1.95
N GLN A 640 -45.03 -31.50 -1.96
CA GLN A 640 -45.88 -31.44 -3.15
C GLN A 640 -46.15 -29.99 -3.60
N LEU A 641 -46.33 -29.05 -2.66
CA LEU A 641 -46.40 -27.62 -2.98
C LEU A 641 -45.09 -27.10 -3.57
N GLU A 642 -43.95 -27.49 -3.02
CA GLU A 642 -42.63 -27.13 -3.56
C GLU A 642 -42.45 -27.64 -4.99
N GLN A 643 -42.86 -28.89 -5.28
CA GLN A 643 -42.84 -29.43 -6.64
C GLN A 643 -43.81 -28.68 -7.56
N TYR A 644 -45.02 -28.39 -7.08
CA TYR A 644 -46.04 -27.65 -7.84
C TYR A 644 -45.59 -26.25 -8.26
N VAL A 645 -44.85 -25.55 -7.40
CA VAL A 645 -44.33 -24.19 -7.67
C VAL A 645 -43.10 -24.22 -8.59
N ARG A 646 -42.27 -25.27 -8.51
CA ARG A 646 -41.02 -25.37 -9.28
C ARG A 646 -41.20 -25.91 -10.70
N TYR A 647 -42.34 -26.54 -10.99
CA TYR A 647 -42.59 -27.18 -12.28
C TYR A 647 -43.22 -26.21 -13.28
N ASP A 648 -42.57 -26.06 -14.45
CA ASP A 648 -43.23 -25.56 -15.65
C ASP A 648 -44.12 -26.66 -16.27
N GLU A 649 -45.17 -26.22 -16.96
CA GLU A 649 -46.48 -26.85 -17.19
C GLU A 649 -46.58 -28.29 -17.75
N ASN A 650 -45.53 -29.11 -17.84
CA ASN A 650 -45.64 -30.46 -18.41
C ASN A 650 -45.19 -31.58 -17.45
N ASN A 651 -46.20 -32.28 -16.90
CA ASN A 651 -46.20 -33.61 -16.23
C ASN A 651 -46.26 -33.71 -14.69
N PHE A 652 -46.39 -32.64 -13.91
CA PHE A 652 -46.76 -32.78 -12.48
C PHE A 652 -48.29 -32.72 -12.30
N THR A 653 -48.92 -33.87 -12.10
CA THR A 653 -50.36 -33.94 -11.81
C THR A 653 -50.57 -33.83 -10.30
N LEU A 654 -51.18 -32.74 -9.84
CA LEU A 654 -51.55 -32.61 -8.43
C LEU A 654 -52.47 -33.78 -8.02
N PRO A 655 -52.21 -34.45 -6.88
CA PRO A 655 -53.12 -35.47 -6.37
C PRO A 655 -54.52 -34.88 -6.17
N LYS A 656 -55.58 -35.67 -6.42
CA LYS A 656 -56.97 -35.25 -6.13
C LYS A 656 -57.19 -34.80 -4.67
N SER A 657 -56.31 -35.23 -3.76
CA SER A 657 -56.29 -34.88 -2.34
C SER A 657 -55.47 -33.62 -2.00
N PHE A 658 -55.00 -32.85 -2.98
CA PHE A 658 -54.20 -31.66 -2.73
C PHE A 658 -55.08 -30.50 -2.22
N PRO A 659 -54.76 -29.88 -1.06
CA PRO A 659 -55.59 -28.83 -0.48
C PRO A 659 -55.72 -27.60 -1.39
N ASN A 660 -56.96 -27.12 -1.61
CA ASN A 660 -57.23 -25.90 -2.38
C ASN A 660 -56.49 -24.68 -1.83
N LEU A 661 -56.33 -24.59 -0.50
CA LEU A 661 -55.57 -23.52 0.15
C LEU A 661 -54.08 -23.55 -0.26
N LEU A 662 -53.45 -24.73 -0.27
CA LEU A 662 -52.05 -24.85 -0.73
C LEU A 662 -51.92 -24.53 -2.22
N LYS A 663 -52.93 -24.89 -3.02
CA LYS A 663 -52.97 -24.53 -4.44
C LYS A 663 -53.04 -23.01 -4.63
N ASP A 664 -53.91 -22.33 -3.87
CA ASP A 664 -54.06 -20.87 -3.90
C ASP A 664 -52.77 -20.14 -3.51
N ILE A 665 -52.09 -20.65 -2.47
CA ILE A 665 -50.78 -20.17 -2.04
C ILE A 665 -49.74 -20.31 -3.16
N GLY A 666 -49.69 -21.48 -3.79
CA GLY A 666 -48.80 -21.74 -4.92
C GLY A 666 -49.05 -20.78 -6.09
N ASP A 667 -50.32 -20.65 -6.50
CA ASP A 667 -50.71 -19.88 -7.68
C ASP A 667 -50.57 -18.37 -7.48
N LYS A 668 -51.01 -17.83 -6.35
CA LYS A 668 -51.05 -16.38 -6.13
C LYS A 668 -49.77 -15.79 -5.56
N LYS A 669 -49.03 -16.56 -4.74
CA LYS A 669 -47.92 -16.02 -3.96
C LYS A 669 -46.54 -16.53 -4.37
N LEU A 670 -46.45 -17.70 -5.02
CA LEU A 670 -45.16 -18.37 -5.23
C LEU A 670 -44.78 -18.62 -6.70
N LYS A 671 -45.71 -18.94 -7.60
CA LYS A 671 -45.40 -19.31 -8.99
C LYS A 671 -44.68 -18.23 -9.82
N ASN A 672 -45.02 -16.96 -9.60
CA ASN A 672 -44.42 -15.85 -10.34
C ASN A 672 -43.14 -15.30 -9.70
N GLN A 673 -42.66 -15.94 -8.62
CA GLN A 673 -41.49 -15.48 -7.88
C GLN A 673 -40.19 -16.05 -8.49
N SER A 674 -39.08 -15.38 -8.18
CA SER A 674 -37.78 -15.86 -8.64
C SER A 674 -37.41 -17.21 -8.02
N LYS A 675 -36.52 -17.96 -8.66
CA LYS A 675 -35.98 -19.21 -8.11
C LYS A 675 -35.38 -19.01 -6.72
N VAL A 676 -34.67 -17.90 -6.50
CA VAL A 676 -34.06 -17.54 -5.22
C VAL A 676 -35.12 -17.34 -4.14
N PHE A 677 -36.21 -16.64 -4.47
CA PHE A 677 -37.34 -16.44 -3.57
C PHE A 677 -37.95 -17.80 -3.18
N ILE A 678 -38.26 -18.65 -4.16
CA ILE A 678 -38.86 -19.97 -3.94
C ILE A 678 -37.96 -20.84 -3.06
N ASP A 679 -36.65 -20.87 -3.35
CA ASP A 679 -35.65 -21.59 -2.57
C ASP A 679 -35.61 -21.11 -1.11
N ALA A 680 -35.56 -19.80 -0.90
CA ALA A 680 -35.51 -19.19 0.44
C ALA A 680 -36.80 -19.42 1.24
N PHE A 681 -37.96 -19.34 0.59
CA PHE A 681 -39.27 -19.58 1.21
C PHE A 681 -39.34 -21.00 1.77
N PHE A 682 -39.12 -22.02 0.93
CA PHE A 682 -39.20 -23.42 1.37
C PHE A 682 -38.07 -23.81 2.33
N HIS A 683 -36.89 -23.20 2.21
CA HIS A 683 -35.81 -23.42 3.18
C HIS A 683 -36.21 -22.93 4.58
N THR A 684 -36.77 -21.72 4.69
CA THR A 684 -37.27 -21.15 5.95
C THR A 684 -38.35 -22.03 6.56
N ILE A 685 -39.36 -22.45 5.78
CA ILE A 685 -40.41 -23.37 6.25
C ILE A 685 -39.81 -24.67 6.79
N LYS A 686 -38.85 -25.28 6.06
CA LYS A 686 -38.17 -26.51 6.50
C LYS A 686 -37.41 -26.33 7.80
N LEU A 687 -36.79 -25.17 8.04
CA LEU A 687 -36.06 -24.88 9.27
C LEU A 687 -36.98 -24.66 10.47
N GLU A 688 -38.04 -23.87 10.32
CA GLU A 688 -38.96 -23.59 11.42
C GLU A 688 -39.79 -24.82 11.82
N VAL A 689 -40.25 -25.63 10.87
CA VAL A 689 -40.91 -26.93 11.16
C VAL A 689 -39.97 -27.92 11.86
N ARG A 690 -38.65 -27.81 11.69
CA ARG A 690 -37.66 -28.65 12.39
C ARG A 690 -37.40 -28.19 13.83
N LYS A 691 -37.63 -26.93 14.19
CA LYS A 691 -37.47 -26.44 15.57
C LYS A 691 -38.56 -27.02 16.49
N ASP A 692 -39.82 -27.00 16.04
CA ASP A 692 -40.95 -27.54 16.82
C ASP A 692 -40.83 -29.06 17.06
N GLY A 693 -40.29 -29.80 16.09
CA GLY A 693 -40.09 -31.25 16.23
C GLY A 693 -39.05 -31.67 17.27
N LYS A 694 -38.18 -30.76 17.73
CA LYS A 694 -37.21 -31.03 18.81
C LYS A 694 -37.80 -30.80 20.21
N GLU A 695 -38.82 -29.98 20.36
CA GLU A 695 -39.51 -29.81 21.66
C GLU A 695 -40.39 -31.03 22.00
N THR A 696 -40.90 -31.74 21.00
CA THR A 696 -41.74 -32.95 21.21
C THR A 696 -40.98 -34.23 21.56
N ASN A 697 -39.64 -34.26 21.47
CA ASN A 697 -38.83 -35.45 21.80
C ASN A 697 -38.07 -35.33 23.15
N GLN A 698 -38.41 -34.34 23.98
CA GLN A 698 -38.08 -34.31 25.40
C GLN A 698 -39.37 -34.33 26.23
N LYS A 699 -40.07 -35.46 26.19
CA LYS A 699 -40.94 -35.91 27.27
C LYS A 699 -40.77 -37.41 27.45
#